data_AF-A0A8B8B6P6-F1
#
_entry.id   AF-A0A8B8B6P6-F1
#
_cell.length_a   1.000
_cell.length_b   1.000
_cell.length_c   1.000
_cell.angle_alpha   90.00
_cell.angle_beta   90.00
_cell.angle_gamma   90.00
#
_symmetry.space_group_name_H-M   'P 1'
#
loop_
_entity.id
_entity.type
_entity.pdbx_description
1 polymer ?
#
loop_
_entity_poly.entity_id
_entity_poly.type
_entity_poly.pdbx_seq_one_letter_code
_entity_poly.pdbx_strand_id
1 'polypeptide(L)'
;MSLVQYLVGFMLKHGGCTERDIERLSKIGLCVHPVTLHRKLKEWQHILDTCVIEARDSWSNGAHTTYQIIGDNWDKDLLPSYRTSDRRTMSLHLFNIYAILDRVTFAPENFERFHDQIDVATFIPSEEEQNQLSKELCFIISTSIIENHPQMNRVLKQAYPKHLEHQFSTFAGQKTTQYPLGLRDCNEIKTQDVIQLLKDLSKRYVPCKDDSIVEPVFFGGDRLTDERIQSAQEAMKNADTPLERLEGFVSKIEDFNRLMNFLEAIHKLTYNTQSGPDRCTVYYFRNVLNMRNVKGKVCNSFRAYKMLYYVILDAVCLLMFLTIMNVETIEEQLPLPENFAELTDSETVAWIDSVSLKILRKWFFEGKDDVFKDLREVISNPNHPDNYWISNLQADGRLKCHYCENTYKFSNTLQYHEKKIHNVTIEKSKPKEKKEDKDEVYDYILMLFRLTVLLKNLDSGIDMGDGERVVRSAKYELPIYNQTNKVKYMIGSIHLTALTSGILPQHQRDRLVANRFVNVQGGKNNNISLDEYLEMLNRDSKVVATGHQTKESILQNSKDYPHLVDIKNHFEDINGIRKRKGFHHLPSYRSDVLKVLTDLTEQGVLKQTSDRKLQCKVLNPNRDVFSSAYKGLGTLIHRHRPYTPFRRLRDPHV
;
A
#
# COMPACT_ATOMS: atom_id res chain seq x y z
N MET A 1 33.76 -21.90 -27.91
CA MET A 1 32.47 -22.29 -27.30
C MET A 1 31.39 -21.40 -27.88
N SER A 2 30.24 -21.95 -28.24
CA SER A 2 29.18 -21.17 -28.89
C SER A 2 28.37 -20.37 -27.86
N LEU A 3 27.83 -19.22 -28.29
CA LEU A 3 26.88 -18.43 -27.50
C LEU A 3 25.69 -19.28 -27.02
N VAL A 4 25.24 -20.21 -27.86
CA VAL A 4 24.15 -21.15 -27.58
C VAL A 4 24.45 -22.02 -26.36
N GLN A 5 25.67 -22.56 -26.25
CA GLN A 5 26.06 -23.40 -25.09
C GLN A 5 26.01 -22.63 -23.76
N TYR A 6 26.32 -21.32 -23.79
CA TYR A 6 26.16 -20.45 -22.61
C TYR A 6 24.69 -20.22 -22.29
N LEU A 7 23.86 -19.86 -23.29
CA LEU A 7 22.43 -19.64 -23.10
C LEU A 7 21.73 -20.87 -22.52
N VAL A 8 22.01 -22.06 -23.05
CA VAL A 8 21.49 -23.33 -22.51
C VAL A 8 21.93 -23.51 -21.06
N GLY A 9 23.21 -23.27 -20.74
CA GLY A 9 23.71 -23.36 -19.37
C GLY A 9 23.05 -22.38 -18.40
N PHE A 10 22.82 -21.13 -18.82
CA PHE A 10 22.12 -20.13 -18.01
C PHE A 10 20.66 -20.50 -17.78
N MET A 11 19.96 -21.00 -18.79
CA MET A 11 18.57 -21.47 -18.66
C MET A 11 18.46 -22.65 -17.68
N LEU A 12 19.41 -23.60 -17.74
CA LEU A 12 19.47 -24.71 -16.78
C LEU A 12 19.74 -24.21 -15.36
N LYS A 13 20.70 -23.28 -15.17
CA LYS A 13 21.01 -22.69 -13.85
C LYS A 13 19.81 -21.91 -13.30
N HIS A 14 19.16 -21.09 -14.13
CA HIS A 14 17.91 -20.39 -13.76
C HIS A 14 16.81 -21.38 -13.35
N GLY A 15 16.63 -22.47 -14.10
CA GLY A 15 15.67 -23.52 -13.81
C GLY A 15 15.97 -24.35 -12.55
N GLY A 16 17.03 -24.02 -11.79
CA GLY A 16 17.41 -24.72 -10.58
C GLY A 16 18.03 -26.10 -10.82
N CYS A 17 18.53 -26.38 -12.04
CA CYS A 17 19.27 -27.62 -12.30
C CYS A 17 20.52 -27.69 -11.42
N THR A 18 20.84 -28.88 -10.92
CA THR A 18 22.02 -29.07 -10.08
C THR A 18 23.29 -28.90 -10.90
N GLU A 19 24.40 -28.51 -10.26
CA GLU A 19 25.71 -28.41 -10.94
C GLU A 19 26.10 -29.74 -11.60
N ARG A 20 25.77 -30.87 -10.96
CA ARG A 20 26.01 -32.21 -11.50
C ARG A 20 25.26 -32.47 -12.80
N ASP A 21 24.02 -32.01 -12.92
CA ASP A 21 23.22 -32.18 -14.14
C ASP A 21 23.74 -31.30 -15.27
N ILE A 22 24.12 -30.06 -14.96
CA ILE A 22 24.77 -29.17 -15.94
C ILE A 22 26.12 -29.76 -16.38
N GLU A 23 26.90 -30.35 -15.47
CA GLU A 23 28.16 -31.01 -15.83
C GLU A 23 27.94 -32.18 -16.80
N ARG A 24 26.95 -33.04 -16.52
CA ARG A 24 26.57 -34.17 -17.40
C ARG A 24 26.23 -33.69 -18.81
N LEU A 25 25.43 -32.63 -18.93
CA LEU A 25 25.05 -32.04 -20.23
C LEU A 25 26.24 -31.36 -20.92
N SER A 26 27.18 -30.79 -20.16
CA SER A 26 28.38 -30.19 -20.75
C SER A 26 29.35 -31.23 -21.32
N LYS A 27 29.46 -32.43 -20.72
CA LYS A 27 30.28 -33.54 -21.25
C LYS A 27 29.82 -34.06 -22.61
N ILE A 28 28.55 -33.90 -22.94
CA ILE A 28 27.98 -34.24 -24.26
C ILE A 28 27.84 -33.02 -25.18
N GLY A 29 28.40 -31.86 -24.79
CA GLY A 29 28.50 -30.66 -25.62
C GLY A 29 27.24 -29.78 -25.68
N LEU A 30 26.21 -30.05 -24.89
CA LEU A 30 24.93 -29.30 -24.94
C LEU A 30 24.99 -27.94 -24.24
N CYS A 31 25.83 -27.80 -23.22
CA CYS A 31 26.05 -26.54 -22.53
C CYS A 31 27.52 -26.40 -22.10
N VAL A 32 27.89 -25.23 -21.61
CA VAL A 32 29.22 -25.03 -21.02
C VAL A 32 29.30 -25.64 -19.60
N HIS A 33 30.52 -25.92 -19.14
CA HIS A 33 30.75 -26.47 -17.80
C HIS A 33 30.26 -25.51 -16.69
N PRO A 34 29.74 -26.00 -15.54
CA PRO A 34 29.25 -25.15 -14.44
C PRO A 34 30.25 -24.08 -13.98
N VAL A 35 31.53 -24.46 -13.83
CA VAL A 35 32.62 -23.54 -13.47
C VAL A 35 32.75 -22.39 -14.47
N THR A 36 32.55 -22.68 -15.76
CA THR A 36 32.62 -21.65 -16.81
C THR A 36 31.42 -20.71 -16.75
N LEU A 37 30.21 -21.20 -16.44
CA LEU A 37 29.05 -20.34 -16.16
C LEU A 37 29.31 -19.43 -14.96
N HIS A 38 29.82 -19.99 -13.86
CA HIS A 38 30.09 -19.23 -12.65
C HIS A 38 31.14 -18.13 -12.89
N ARG A 39 32.23 -18.44 -13.59
CA ARG A 39 33.22 -17.41 -13.97
C ARG A 39 32.57 -16.29 -14.78
N LYS A 40 31.67 -16.63 -15.72
CA LYS A 40 31.01 -15.63 -16.55
C LYS A 40 30.04 -14.75 -15.77
N LEU A 41 29.24 -15.33 -14.88
CA LEU A 41 28.35 -14.57 -14.00
C LEU A 41 29.13 -13.66 -13.06
N LYS A 42 30.24 -14.17 -12.50
CA LYS A 42 31.14 -13.39 -11.64
C LYS A 42 31.72 -12.16 -12.35
N GLU A 43 32.06 -12.28 -13.64
CA GLU A 43 32.47 -11.13 -14.47
C GLU A 43 31.37 -10.07 -14.58
N TRP A 44 30.08 -10.41 -14.48
CA TRP A 44 28.97 -9.47 -14.60
C TRP A 44 28.52 -8.83 -13.27
N GLN A 45 28.93 -9.37 -12.12
CA GLN A 45 28.50 -8.88 -10.81
C GLN A 45 28.83 -7.41 -10.54
N HIS A 46 29.88 -6.85 -11.18
CA HIS A 46 30.22 -5.43 -11.03
C HIS A 46 29.30 -4.50 -11.84
N ILE A 47 28.69 -5.02 -12.92
CA ILE A 47 27.81 -4.27 -13.82
C ILE A 47 26.46 -4.00 -13.15
N LEU A 48 26.04 -4.91 -12.26
CA LEU A 48 24.75 -4.93 -11.57
C LEU A 48 24.33 -3.58 -10.99
N ASP A 49 25.29 -2.79 -10.49
CA ASP A 49 25.01 -1.50 -9.89
C ASP A 49 25.87 -0.35 -10.41
N THR A 50 26.59 -0.56 -11.52
CA THR A 50 27.41 0.48 -12.16
C THR A 50 26.55 1.70 -12.49
N CYS A 51 25.38 1.52 -13.11
CA CYS A 51 24.49 2.62 -13.47
C CYS A 51 23.91 3.35 -12.24
N VAL A 52 23.75 2.67 -11.11
CA VAL A 52 23.28 3.30 -9.86
C VAL A 52 24.40 4.16 -9.26
N ILE A 53 25.65 3.67 -9.31
CA ILE A 53 26.83 4.42 -8.90
C ILE A 53 27.04 5.66 -9.79
N GLU A 54 26.89 5.52 -11.11
CA GLU A 54 26.95 6.64 -12.04
C GLU A 54 25.86 7.68 -11.76
N ALA A 55 24.62 7.23 -11.50
CA ALA A 55 23.53 8.11 -11.12
C ALA A 55 23.83 8.84 -9.79
N ARG A 56 24.39 8.13 -8.79
CA ARG A 56 24.83 8.71 -7.51
C ARG A 56 25.87 9.80 -7.74
N ASP A 57 26.90 9.51 -8.52
CA ASP A 57 28.01 10.45 -8.75
C ASP A 57 27.55 11.67 -9.54
N SER A 58 26.65 11.48 -10.51
CA SER A 58 26.00 12.56 -11.24
C SER A 58 25.17 13.44 -10.30
N TRP A 59 24.37 12.83 -9.44
CA TRP A 59 23.54 13.53 -8.45
C TRP A 59 24.40 14.31 -7.44
N SER A 60 25.49 13.72 -6.94
CA SER A 60 26.45 14.42 -6.08
C SER A 60 27.03 15.70 -6.72
N ASN A 61 27.10 15.72 -8.06
CA ASN A 61 27.61 16.85 -8.83
C ASN A 61 26.51 17.83 -9.30
N GLY A 62 25.28 17.69 -8.80
CA GLY A 62 24.17 18.60 -9.06
C GLY A 62 23.31 18.24 -10.27
N ALA A 63 23.46 17.04 -10.85
CA ALA A 63 22.54 16.57 -11.87
C ALA A 63 21.17 16.20 -11.31
N HIS A 64 20.16 16.18 -12.17
CA HIS A 64 18.78 15.88 -11.80
C HIS A 64 18.44 14.38 -11.79
N THR A 65 19.34 13.50 -12.24
CA THR A 65 19.12 12.06 -12.21
C THR A 65 19.17 11.56 -10.78
N THR A 66 18.02 11.19 -10.24
CA THR A 66 17.88 10.73 -8.86
C THR A 66 17.23 9.36 -8.80
N TYR A 67 17.31 8.70 -7.64
CA TYR A 67 16.80 7.34 -7.47
C TYR A 67 16.38 7.07 -6.03
N GLN A 68 15.79 5.89 -5.84
CA GLN A 68 15.36 5.37 -4.56
C GLN A 68 15.86 3.94 -4.38
N ILE A 69 15.96 3.49 -3.13
CA ILE A 69 16.27 2.10 -2.77
C ILE A 69 15.03 1.50 -2.12
N ILE A 70 14.71 0.27 -2.50
CA ILE A 70 13.57 -0.46 -1.96
C ILE A 70 14.08 -1.79 -1.43
N GLY A 71 13.63 -2.16 -0.23
CA GLY A 71 14.07 -3.36 0.47
C GLY A 71 12.96 -4.05 1.25
N ASP A 72 13.12 -5.36 1.43
CA ASP A 72 12.20 -6.24 2.16
C ASP A 72 12.93 -7.53 2.55
N ASN A 73 12.37 -8.24 3.52
CA ASN A 73 12.88 -9.52 3.96
C ASN A 73 12.83 -10.58 2.85
N TRP A 74 13.88 -11.38 2.85
CA TRP A 74 13.96 -12.61 2.08
C TRP A 74 14.09 -13.78 3.05
N ASP A 75 12.95 -14.38 3.38
CA ASP A 75 12.89 -15.56 4.25
C ASP A 75 12.79 -16.86 3.44
N LYS A 76 13.57 -17.86 3.84
CA LYS A 76 13.53 -19.22 3.29
C LYS A 76 13.83 -20.27 4.35
N ASP A 77 12.94 -21.24 4.50
CA ASP A 77 13.19 -22.41 5.35
C ASP A 77 14.02 -23.46 4.60
N LEU A 78 15.13 -23.86 5.20
CA LEU A 78 15.92 -25.03 4.79
C LEU A 78 15.48 -26.24 5.63
N LEU A 79 14.91 -27.22 4.93
CA LEU A 79 14.43 -28.46 5.54
C LEU A 79 15.54 -29.51 5.52
N PRO A 80 16.01 -30.01 6.70
CA PRO A 80 16.96 -31.11 6.71
C PRO A 80 16.29 -32.40 6.24
N SER A 81 17.05 -33.29 5.59
CA SER A 81 16.56 -34.60 5.11
C SER A 81 16.01 -35.48 6.25
N TYR A 82 16.57 -35.34 7.44
CA TYR A 82 16.08 -35.98 8.66
C TYR A 82 15.84 -34.91 9.71
N ARG A 83 14.59 -34.79 10.18
CA ARG A 83 14.23 -33.93 11.31
C ARG A 83 14.45 -34.70 12.60
N THR A 84 15.36 -34.21 13.43
CA THR A 84 15.61 -34.74 14.78
C THR A 84 15.54 -33.60 15.80
N SER A 85 15.63 -33.91 17.09
CA SER A 85 15.77 -32.90 18.15
C SER A 85 16.92 -31.92 17.86
N ASP A 86 17.98 -32.43 17.24
CA ASP A 86 19.27 -31.76 17.03
C ASP A 86 19.35 -31.11 15.63
N ARG A 87 18.57 -31.62 14.66
CA ARG A 87 18.50 -31.08 13.29
C ARG A 87 17.08 -30.62 12.99
N ARG A 88 16.81 -29.36 13.33
CA ARG A 88 15.53 -28.69 13.09
C ARG A 88 15.55 -27.95 11.76
N THR A 89 14.38 -27.47 11.32
CA THR A 89 14.28 -26.52 10.20
C THR A 89 15.15 -25.30 10.49
N MET A 90 16.02 -24.93 9.55
CA MET A 90 16.80 -23.71 9.62
C MET A 90 16.08 -22.62 8.83
N SER A 91 15.59 -21.59 9.51
CA SER A 91 15.00 -20.42 8.86
C SER A 91 16.12 -19.42 8.51
N LEU A 92 16.30 -19.16 7.22
CA LEU A 92 17.20 -18.13 6.74
C LEU A 92 16.47 -16.80 6.71
N HIS A 93 17.11 -15.77 7.27
CA HIS A 93 16.67 -14.38 7.25
C HIS A 93 17.72 -13.56 6.51
N LEU A 94 17.42 -13.21 5.26
CA LEU A 94 18.24 -12.34 4.43
C LEU A 94 17.42 -11.11 4.04
N PHE A 95 18.04 -10.15 3.37
CA PHE A 95 17.36 -8.92 2.95
C PHE A 95 17.59 -8.68 1.47
N ASN A 96 16.52 -8.49 0.69
CA ASN A 96 16.62 -8.24 -0.74
C ASN A 96 16.45 -6.74 -1.01
N ILE A 97 17.19 -6.23 -1.99
CA ILE A 97 17.17 -4.80 -2.34
C ILE A 97 17.21 -4.59 -3.85
N TYR A 98 16.58 -3.51 -4.30
CA TYR A 98 16.77 -2.97 -5.64
C TYR A 98 16.79 -1.44 -5.62
N ALA A 99 17.41 -0.84 -6.63
CA ALA A 99 17.35 0.59 -6.87
C ALA A 99 16.43 0.88 -8.06
N ILE A 100 15.78 2.04 -8.04
CA ILE A 100 14.92 2.51 -9.13
C ILE A 100 15.18 3.98 -9.42
N LEU A 101 15.39 4.31 -10.71
CA LEU A 101 15.52 5.70 -11.14
C LEU A 101 14.18 6.40 -11.11
N ASP A 102 14.18 7.65 -10.65
CA ASP A 102 12.99 8.49 -10.64
C ASP A 102 12.61 8.89 -12.08
N ARG A 103 11.32 8.78 -12.41
CA ARG A 103 10.77 9.26 -13.69
C ARG A 103 10.56 10.77 -13.68
N VAL A 104 10.20 11.30 -12.51
CA VAL A 104 9.93 12.72 -12.31
C VAL A 104 10.98 13.29 -11.37
N THR A 105 11.76 14.24 -11.87
CA THR A 105 12.87 14.84 -11.14
C THR A 105 12.59 16.31 -10.92
N PHE A 106 12.94 16.82 -9.74
CA PHE A 106 12.73 18.21 -9.36
C PHE A 106 14.08 18.86 -9.07
N ALA A 107 14.25 20.12 -9.46
CA ALA A 107 15.44 20.87 -9.08
C ALA A 107 15.38 21.15 -7.57
N PRO A 108 16.50 21.09 -6.85
CA PRO A 108 16.55 21.55 -5.47
C PRO A 108 16.31 23.06 -5.46
N GLU A 109 15.23 23.48 -4.80
CA GLU A 109 14.99 24.90 -4.50
C GLU A 109 15.64 25.28 -3.16
N ASN A 110 15.72 26.57 -2.85
CA ASN A 110 16.27 27.05 -1.59
C ASN A 110 15.59 26.34 -0.42
N PHE A 111 16.40 25.79 0.48
CA PHE A 111 15.94 25.00 1.63
C PHE A 111 15.04 25.85 2.53
N GLU A 112 13.73 25.72 2.41
CA GLU A 112 12.82 26.18 3.46
C GLU A 112 13.04 25.31 4.70
N ARG A 113 13.13 25.95 5.87
CA ARG A 113 13.30 25.23 7.13
C ARG A 113 12.14 24.25 7.31
N PHE A 114 12.44 23.09 7.89
CA PHE A 114 11.43 22.14 8.35
C PHE A 114 10.34 22.85 9.14
N HIS A 115 9.07 22.58 8.83
CA HIS A 115 7.99 23.07 9.69
C HIS A 115 7.93 22.17 10.93
N ASP A 116 8.51 22.65 12.03
CA ASP A 116 8.57 21.95 13.31
C ASP A 116 7.17 21.61 13.87
N GLN A 117 6.12 22.28 13.38
CA GLN A 117 4.74 22.16 13.86
C GLN A 117 3.73 21.97 12.70
N ILE A 118 3.34 20.71 12.47
CA ILE A 118 2.20 20.28 11.67
C ILE A 118 0.97 20.17 12.59
N ASP A 119 -0.09 20.89 12.25
CA ASP A 119 -1.37 20.82 12.97
C ASP A 119 -1.94 19.39 12.92
N VAL A 120 -2.50 18.92 14.03
CA VAL A 120 -3.18 17.62 14.16
C VAL A 120 -4.32 17.50 13.15
N ALA A 121 -4.99 18.61 12.81
CA ALA A 121 -6.04 18.63 11.78
C ALA A 121 -5.54 18.19 10.39
N THR A 122 -4.25 18.40 10.08
CA THR A 122 -3.62 18.05 8.80
C THR A 122 -3.67 16.56 8.50
N PHE A 123 -3.74 15.72 9.53
CA PHE A 123 -3.78 14.25 9.41
C PHE A 123 -5.15 13.71 9.01
N ILE A 124 -6.18 14.56 9.02
CA ILE A 124 -7.54 14.23 8.60
C ILE A 124 -7.85 15.01 7.31
N PRO A 125 -8.61 14.44 6.37
CA PRO A 125 -8.91 15.11 5.11
C PRO A 125 -9.56 16.48 5.33
N SER A 126 -9.12 17.49 4.60
CA SER A 126 -9.78 18.80 4.51
C SER A 126 -11.02 18.74 3.59
N GLU A 127 -11.82 19.82 3.59
CA GLU A 127 -12.93 19.97 2.65
C GLU A 127 -12.43 19.99 1.19
N GLU A 128 -11.30 20.64 0.93
CA GLU A 128 -10.68 20.66 -0.41
C GLU A 128 -10.25 19.25 -0.87
N GLU A 129 -9.62 18.49 0.03
CA GLU A 129 -9.24 17.10 -0.24
C GLU A 129 -10.47 16.22 -0.49
N GLN A 130 -11.59 16.47 0.20
CA GLN A 130 -12.86 15.80 -0.07
C GLN A 130 -13.46 16.17 -1.43
N ASN A 131 -13.31 17.42 -1.88
CA ASN A 131 -13.74 17.84 -3.21
C ASN A 131 -12.93 17.15 -4.30
N GLN A 132 -11.63 16.93 -4.07
CA GLN A 132 -10.78 16.13 -4.95
C GLN A 132 -11.22 14.66 -4.95
N LEU A 133 -11.41 14.05 -3.76
CA LEU A 133 -11.92 12.69 -3.63
C LEU A 133 -13.25 12.49 -4.38
N SER A 134 -14.14 13.49 -4.36
CA SER A 134 -15.43 13.40 -5.06
C SER A 134 -15.26 13.13 -6.55
N LYS A 135 -14.30 13.79 -7.22
CA LYS A 135 -14.00 13.57 -8.65
C LYS A 135 -13.49 12.14 -8.88
N GLU A 136 -12.62 11.66 -8.00
CA GLU A 136 -12.03 10.32 -8.11
C GLU A 136 -13.03 9.19 -7.88
N LEU A 137 -13.92 9.36 -6.90
CA LEU A 137 -14.97 8.39 -6.62
C LEU A 137 -16.04 8.41 -7.72
N CYS A 138 -16.34 9.59 -8.31
CA CYS A 138 -17.20 9.66 -9.50
C CYS A 138 -16.61 8.82 -10.62
N PHE A 139 -15.32 8.98 -10.89
CA PHE A 139 -14.62 8.18 -11.91
C PHE A 139 -14.76 6.67 -11.66
N ILE A 140 -14.59 6.21 -10.42
CA ILE A 140 -14.74 4.80 -10.05
C ILE A 140 -16.18 4.31 -10.28
N ILE A 141 -17.16 5.08 -9.81
CA ILE A 141 -18.58 4.70 -9.90
C ILE A 141 -19.04 4.69 -11.36
N SER A 142 -18.71 5.73 -12.13
CA SER A 142 -19.02 5.80 -13.57
C SER A 142 -18.40 4.62 -14.32
N THR A 143 -17.11 4.31 -14.08
CA THR A 143 -16.43 3.15 -14.69
C THR A 143 -17.14 1.84 -14.33
N SER A 144 -17.50 1.67 -13.05
CA SER A 144 -18.22 0.49 -12.55
C SER A 144 -19.57 0.30 -13.24
N ILE A 145 -20.35 1.37 -13.38
CA ILE A 145 -21.65 1.36 -14.07
C ILE A 145 -21.46 1.04 -15.56
N ILE A 146 -20.54 1.71 -16.24
CA ILE A 146 -20.32 1.56 -17.68
C ILE A 146 -19.84 0.15 -18.01
N GLU A 147 -18.94 -0.45 -17.23
CA GLU A 147 -18.43 -1.79 -17.52
C GLU A 147 -19.45 -2.90 -17.27
N ASN A 148 -20.41 -2.69 -16.36
CA ASN A 148 -21.32 -3.75 -15.94
C ASN A 148 -22.77 -3.58 -16.43
N HIS A 149 -23.24 -2.37 -16.74
CA HIS A 149 -24.59 -2.13 -17.27
C HIS A 149 -24.63 -2.26 -18.81
N PRO A 150 -25.51 -3.11 -19.40
CA PRO A 150 -25.50 -3.39 -20.84
C PRO A 150 -25.65 -2.14 -21.72
N GLN A 151 -26.66 -1.31 -21.43
CA GLN A 151 -26.91 -0.09 -22.19
C GLN A 151 -25.77 0.94 -22.04
N MET A 152 -25.29 1.21 -20.81
CA MET A 152 -24.18 2.14 -20.58
C MET A 152 -22.88 1.66 -21.22
N ASN A 153 -22.58 0.36 -21.17
CA ASN A 153 -21.44 -0.21 -21.86
C ASN A 153 -21.47 0.07 -23.37
N ARG A 154 -22.65 -0.08 -23.99
CA ARG A 154 -22.81 0.14 -25.42
C ARG A 154 -22.62 1.60 -25.82
N VAL A 155 -23.11 2.54 -25.01
CA VAL A 155 -23.17 3.96 -25.41
C VAL A 155 -22.00 4.81 -24.88
N LEU A 156 -21.39 4.44 -23.75
CA LEU A 156 -20.35 5.26 -23.09
C LEU A 156 -18.95 4.64 -23.09
N LYS A 157 -18.79 3.33 -23.35
CA LYS A 157 -17.48 2.66 -23.17
C LYS A 157 -16.35 3.25 -24.02
N GLN A 158 -16.66 3.76 -25.21
CA GLN A 158 -15.65 4.37 -26.08
C GLN A 158 -15.35 5.83 -25.70
N ALA A 159 -16.37 6.56 -25.22
CA ALA A 159 -16.26 7.97 -24.85
C ALA A 159 -15.62 8.16 -23.46
N TYR A 160 -15.89 7.27 -22.50
CA TYR A 160 -15.45 7.44 -21.12
C TYR A 160 -13.94 7.20 -20.95
N PRO A 161 -13.21 8.09 -20.26
CA PRO A 161 -11.77 7.97 -20.11
C PRO A 161 -11.39 6.69 -19.35
N LYS A 162 -10.34 6.01 -19.81
CA LYS A 162 -9.75 4.87 -19.07
C LYS A 162 -8.76 5.31 -18.00
N HIS A 163 -8.23 6.52 -18.11
CA HIS A 163 -7.24 7.10 -17.21
C HIS A 163 -7.78 8.44 -16.73
N LEU A 164 -7.76 8.64 -15.41
CA LEU A 164 -8.09 9.93 -14.82
C LEU A 164 -6.85 10.82 -14.93
N GLU A 165 -6.93 11.92 -15.67
CA GLU A 165 -5.78 12.81 -15.84
C GLU A 165 -5.42 13.51 -14.51
N HIS A 166 -4.12 13.59 -14.24
CA HIS A 166 -3.50 14.15 -13.04
C HIS A 166 -2.15 14.80 -13.41
N GLN A 167 -1.52 15.50 -12.46
CA GLN A 167 -0.32 16.32 -12.69
C GLN A 167 0.83 15.57 -13.42
N PHE A 168 1.00 14.29 -13.13
CA PHE A 168 2.10 13.46 -13.64
C PHE A 168 1.65 12.40 -14.68
N SER A 169 0.46 12.54 -15.27
CA SER A 169 -0.09 11.59 -16.25
C SER A 169 0.80 11.37 -17.48
N THR A 170 1.62 12.34 -17.85
CA THR A 170 2.60 12.23 -18.96
C THR A 170 3.72 11.22 -18.66
N PHE A 171 4.03 10.99 -17.38
CA PHE A 171 5.06 10.05 -16.93
C PHE A 171 4.47 8.69 -16.53
N ALA A 172 3.19 8.62 -16.21
CA ALA A 172 2.50 7.42 -15.73
C ALA A 172 2.69 6.19 -16.64
N GLY A 173 2.76 6.41 -17.95
CA GLY A 173 2.94 5.35 -18.94
C GLY A 173 4.39 5.03 -19.32
N GLN A 174 5.37 5.76 -18.80
CA GLN A 174 6.77 5.54 -19.14
C GLN A 174 7.31 4.32 -18.39
N LYS A 175 8.10 3.49 -19.09
CA LYS A 175 8.80 2.39 -18.43
C LYS A 175 9.77 2.94 -17.39
N THR A 176 9.78 2.32 -16.21
CA THR A 176 10.76 2.62 -15.18
C THR A 176 12.04 1.82 -15.41
N THR A 177 13.17 2.29 -14.88
CA THR A 177 14.46 1.57 -14.90
C THR A 177 14.79 1.08 -13.50
N GLN A 178 14.90 -0.23 -13.30
CA GLN A 178 15.22 -0.87 -12.02
C GLN A 178 16.53 -1.63 -12.08
N TYR A 179 17.25 -1.67 -10.97
CA TYR A 179 18.50 -2.41 -10.79
C TYR A 179 18.37 -3.32 -9.57
N PRO A 180 18.03 -4.61 -9.73
CA PRO A 180 18.04 -5.57 -8.63
C PRO A 180 19.47 -5.74 -8.09
N LEU A 181 19.68 -5.43 -6.81
CA LEU A 181 21.02 -5.32 -6.22
C LEU A 181 21.49 -6.60 -5.50
N GLY A 182 20.64 -7.63 -5.49
CA GLY A 182 20.90 -8.93 -4.86
C GLY A 182 20.64 -8.95 -3.36
N LEU A 183 20.89 -10.12 -2.75
CA LEU A 183 20.63 -10.36 -1.33
C LEU A 183 21.77 -9.87 -0.44
N ARG A 184 21.41 -9.38 0.75
CA ARG A 184 22.30 -8.96 1.82
C ARG A 184 22.15 -9.89 3.02
N ASP A 185 23.27 -10.12 3.71
CA ASP A 185 23.25 -10.81 4.98
C ASP A 185 22.78 -9.86 6.08
N CYS A 186 21.46 -9.67 6.15
CA CYS A 186 20.82 -8.81 7.13
C CYS A 186 19.55 -9.48 7.61
N ASN A 187 19.46 -9.71 8.92
CA ASN A 187 18.20 -10.03 9.57
C ASN A 187 17.58 -8.75 10.10
N GLU A 188 16.52 -8.25 9.46
CA GLU A 188 15.92 -6.95 9.83
C GLU A 188 15.42 -6.88 11.28
N ILE A 189 15.19 -8.04 11.93
CA ILE A 189 14.76 -8.11 13.33
C ILE A 189 15.89 -7.61 14.25
N LYS A 190 17.16 -7.75 13.83
CA LYS A 190 18.33 -7.32 14.59
C LYS A 190 18.75 -5.91 14.18
N THR A 191 18.59 -4.95 15.08
CA THR A 191 18.99 -3.56 14.83
C THR A 191 20.45 -3.42 14.38
N GLN A 192 21.37 -4.23 14.92
CA GLN A 192 22.79 -4.19 14.54
C GLN A 192 23.01 -4.59 13.07
N ASP A 193 22.29 -5.60 12.57
CA ASP A 193 22.37 -6.04 11.18
C ASP A 193 21.84 -4.93 10.25
N VAL A 194 20.75 -4.25 10.65
CA VAL A 194 20.19 -3.11 9.91
C VAL A 194 21.14 -1.90 9.91
N ILE A 195 21.79 -1.59 11.04
CA ILE A 195 22.83 -0.55 11.10
C ILE A 195 23.97 -0.87 10.13
N GLN A 196 24.44 -2.12 10.10
CA GLN A 196 25.50 -2.54 9.20
C GLN A 196 25.07 -2.44 7.74
N LEU A 197 23.86 -2.90 7.42
CA LEU A 197 23.26 -2.76 6.09
C LEU A 197 23.23 -1.29 5.66
N LEU A 198 22.69 -0.40 6.49
CA LEU A 198 22.58 1.02 6.17
C LEU A 198 23.96 1.68 6.03
N LYS A 199 24.97 1.32 6.84
CA LYS A 199 26.34 1.81 6.66
C LYS A 199 26.94 1.41 5.32
N ASP A 200 26.74 0.16 4.91
CA ASP A 200 27.26 -0.35 3.64
C ASP A 200 26.55 0.29 2.45
N LEU A 201 25.24 0.52 2.55
CA LEU A 201 24.46 1.23 1.53
C LEU A 201 24.79 2.72 1.50
N SER A 202 25.03 3.37 2.64
CA SER A 202 25.42 4.78 2.72
C SER A 202 26.72 5.03 1.96
N LYS A 203 27.73 4.21 2.18
CA LYS A 203 29.04 4.31 1.48
C LYS A 203 28.91 4.14 -0.03
N ARG A 204 27.91 3.38 -0.49
CA ARG A 204 27.81 2.97 -1.90
C ARG A 204 26.78 3.75 -2.68
N TYR A 205 25.71 4.23 -2.06
CA TYR A 205 24.53 4.73 -2.74
C TYR A 205 23.97 6.02 -2.13
N VAL A 206 24.62 6.67 -1.18
CA VAL A 206 24.20 8.02 -0.77
C VAL A 206 25.05 9.04 -1.53
N PRO A 207 24.43 10.05 -2.19
CA PRO A 207 25.18 11.08 -2.87
C PRO A 207 25.85 11.99 -1.85
N CYS A 208 27.18 11.93 -1.77
CA CYS A 208 28.00 12.79 -0.93
C CYS A 208 28.91 13.68 -1.78
N LYS A 209 29.23 14.86 -1.25
CA LYS A 209 30.24 15.78 -1.76
C LYS A 209 31.06 16.29 -0.57
N ASP A 210 32.39 16.12 -0.63
CA ASP A 210 33.31 16.47 0.46
C ASP A 210 32.86 15.89 1.82
N ASP A 211 32.53 14.59 1.83
CA ASP A 211 32.00 13.83 2.96
C ASP A 211 30.67 14.34 3.56
N SER A 212 30.05 15.33 2.93
CA SER A 212 28.74 15.86 3.29
C SER A 212 27.65 15.25 2.40
N ILE A 213 26.54 14.83 3.01
CA ILE A 213 25.38 14.33 2.28
C ILE A 213 24.80 15.48 1.45
N VAL A 214 24.72 15.29 0.13
CA VAL A 214 24.08 16.25 -0.78
C VAL A 214 22.57 16.19 -0.59
N GLU A 215 22.02 14.98 -0.63
CA GLU A 215 20.60 14.73 -0.39
C GLU A 215 20.40 13.29 0.12
N PRO A 216 19.53 13.09 1.13
CA PRO A 216 19.11 11.75 1.53
C PRO A 216 18.38 10.98 0.42
N VAL A 217 18.62 9.68 0.35
CA VAL A 217 17.93 8.77 -0.58
C VAL A 217 16.67 8.20 0.07
N PHE A 218 15.55 8.12 -0.64
CA PHE A 218 14.39 7.41 -0.09
C PHE A 218 14.66 5.91 0.00
N PHE A 219 14.39 5.35 1.18
CA PHE A 219 14.42 3.92 1.43
C PHE A 219 13.00 3.41 1.67
N GLY A 220 12.44 2.74 0.68
CA GLY A 220 11.12 2.13 0.74
C GLY A 220 11.13 0.69 1.23
N GLY A 221 10.07 0.31 1.91
CA GLY A 221 9.78 -1.08 2.23
C GLY A 221 8.40 -1.23 2.87
N ASP A 222 8.13 -2.42 3.38
CA ASP A 222 6.95 -2.63 4.19
C ASP A 222 7.04 -1.83 5.51
N ARG A 223 5.95 -1.83 6.28
CA ARG A 223 5.91 -1.07 7.53
C ARG A 223 6.92 -1.56 8.58
N LEU A 224 7.30 -2.84 8.56
CA LEU A 224 8.31 -3.36 9.46
C LEU A 224 9.69 -2.82 9.08
N THR A 225 10.05 -2.86 7.80
CA THR A 225 11.28 -2.28 7.25
C THR A 225 11.42 -0.80 7.65
N ASP A 226 10.39 0.01 7.43
CA ASP A 226 10.33 1.41 7.86
C ASP A 226 10.61 1.57 9.37
N GLU A 227 10.05 0.69 10.21
CA GLU A 227 10.28 0.72 11.66
C GLU A 227 11.73 0.43 12.04
N ARG A 228 12.33 -0.54 11.34
CA ARG A 228 13.70 -1.01 11.62
C ARG A 228 14.75 0.00 11.18
N ILE A 229 14.55 0.68 10.06
CA ILE A 229 15.43 1.76 9.61
C ILE A 229 15.40 2.92 10.61
N GLN A 230 14.22 3.39 11.01
CA GLN A 230 14.11 4.45 12.02
C GLN A 230 14.71 4.03 13.37
N SER A 231 14.56 2.76 13.76
CA SER A 231 15.18 2.23 14.99
C SER A 231 16.71 2.25 14.92
N ALA A 232 17.29 1.94 13.75
CA ALA A 232 18.73 2.03 13.52
C ALA A 232 19.21 3.49 13.56
N GLN A 233 18.47 4.42 12.96
CA GLN A 233 18.76 5.87 12.98
C GLN A 233 18.65 6.47 14.39
N GLU A 234 17.71 5.98 15.20
CA GLU A 234 17.59 6.37 16.61
C GLU A 234 18.76 5.81 17.44
N ALA A 235 19.17 4.56 17.20
CA ALA A 235 20.32 3.95 17.87
C ALA A 235 21.63 4.67 17.56
N MET A 236 21.76 5.23 16.35
CA MET A 236 22.94 5.97 15.91
C MET A 236 22.86 7.48 16.16
N LYS A 237 21.83 7.99 16.85
CA LYS A 237 21.55 9.44 16.95
C LYS A 237 22.67 10.30 17.57
N ASN A 238 23.52 9.69 18.40
CA ASN A 238 24.60 10.38 19.10
C ASN A 238 25.93 10.34 18.31
N ALA A 239 25.95 9.81 17.09
CA ALA A 239 27.14 9.83 16.26
C ALA A 239 27.44 11.24 15.73
N ASP A 240 28.72 11.50 15.45
CA ASP A 240 29.25 12.85 15.20
C ASP A 240 28.74 13.42 13.87
N THR A 241 28.71 12.61 12.82
CA THR A 241 28.31 13.06 11.48
C THR A 241 26.92 12.59 11.05
N PRO A 242 26.18 13.35 10.20
CA PRO A 242 24.92 12.88 9.62
C PRO A 242 24.99 11.50 8.97
N LEU A 243 26.11 11.22 8.28
CA LEU A 243 26.34 9.93 7.62
C LEU A 243 26.45 8.78 8.63
N GLU A 244 27.16 8.97 9.74
CA GLU A 244 27.25 7.98 10.82
C GLU A 244 25.93 7.82 11.60
N ARG A 245 25.15 8.90 11.69
CA ARG A 245 23.77 8.88 12.20
C ARG A 245 22.78 8.20 11.25
N LEU A 246 23.25 7.72 10.10
CA LEU A 246 22.46 7.06 9.05
C LEU A 246 21.40 7.99 8.43
N GLU A 247 21.64 9.30 8.44
CA GLU A 247 20.75 10.33 7.88
C GLU A 247 20.88 10.45 6.35
N GLY A 248 21.64 9.56 5.71
CA GLY A 248 21.68 9.40 4.26
C GLY A 248 20.42 8.77 3.66
N PHE A 249 19.51 8.26 4.50
CA PHE A 249 18.27 7.63 4.06
C PHE A 249 17.04 8.22 4.74
N VAL A 250 16.00 8.54 3.96
CA VAL A 250 14.66 8.81 4.50
C VAL A 250 13.82 7.55 4.30
N SER A 251 13.46 6.88 5.40
CA SER A 251 12.58 5.72 5.34
C SER A 251 11.17 6.13 4.92
N LYS A 252 10.50 5.31 4.11
CA LYS A 252 9.09 5.51 3.75
C LYS A 252 8.35 4.18 3.68
N ILE A 253 7.04 4.25 3.91
CA ILE A 253 6.14 3.13 3.67
C ILE A 253 5.78 3.02 2.18
N GLU A 254 5.68 1.79 1.70
CA GLU A 254 5.20 1.48 0.35
C GLU A 254 3.74 1.02 0.32
N ASP A 255 3.16 0.98 -0.88
CA ASP A 255 1.71 0.99 -1.06
C ASP A 255 1.05 -0.39 -1.23
N PHE A 256 1.79 -1.45 -1.60
CA PHE A 256 1.18 -2.80 -1.72
C PHE A 256 0.80 -3.37 -0.36
N ASN A 257 1.73 -3.35 0.60
CA ASN A 257 1.45 -3.83 1.95
C ASN A 257 0.43 -2.94 2.67
N ARG A 258 0.40 -1.63 2.37
CA ARG A 258 -0.63 -0.69 2.83
C ARG A 258 -2.01 -1.05 2.26
N LEU A 259 -2.14 -1.23 0.95
CA LEU A 259 -3.39 -1.63 0.30
C LEU A 259 -3.94 -2.95 0.88
N MET A 260 -3.07 -3.93 1.09
CA MET A 260 -3.41 -5.21 1.71
C MET A 260 -3.93 -5.05 3.16
N ASN A 261 -3.31 -4.18 3.94
CA ASN A 261 -3.73 -3.92 5.32
C ASN A 261 -4.98 -3.06 5.40
N PHE A 262 -5.23 -2.18 4.43
CA PHE A 262 -6.49 -1.46 4.35
C PHE A 262 -7.64 -2.44 4.11
N LEU A 263 -7.50 -3.36 3.15
CA LEU A 263 -8.49 -4.42 2.94
C LEU A 263 -8.66 -5.30 4.19
N GLU A 264 -7.59 -5.60 4.93
CA GLU A 264 -7.72 -6.35 6.18
C GLU A 264 -8.46 -5.56 7.28
N ALA A 265 -8.30 -4.24 7.34
CA ALA A 265 -9.07 -3.38 8.23
C ALA A 265 -10.56 -3.38 7.85
N ILE A 266 -10.88 -3.27 6.56
CA ILE A 266 -12.24 -3.37 6.03
C ILE A 266 -12.83 -4.76 6.34
N HIS A 267 -12.06 -5.82 6.13
CA HIS A 267 -12.44 -7.20 6.46
C HIS A 267 -12.82 -7.36 7.94
N LYS A 268 -12.05 -6.77 8.87
CA LYS A 268 -12.40 -6.82 10.30
C LYS A 268 -13.78 -6.22 10.62
N LEU A 269 -14.24 -5.25 9.83
CA LEU A 269 -15.52 -4.59 10.03
C LEU A 269 -16.67 -5.28 9.29
N THR A 270 -16.37 -6.01 8.21
CA THR A 270 -17.39 -6.44 7.22
C THR A 270 -17.48 -7.95 7.03
N TYR A 271 -16.49 -8.75 7.44
CA TYR A 271 -16.44 -10.18 7.14
C TYR A 271 -16.43 -11.03 8.41
N ASN A 272 -17.40 -11.94 8.51
CA ASN A 272 -17.41 -12.98 9.54
C ASN A 272 -18.06 -14.26 9.00
N THR A 273 -17.52 -15.44 9.31
CA THR A 273 -18.09 -16.71 8.85
C THR A 273 -19.48 -16.99 9.43
N GLN A 274 -19.82 -16.39 10.58
CA GLN A 274 -21.14 -16.50 11.19
C GLN A 274 -22.22 -15.72 10.43
N SER A 275 -21.84 -14.80 9.52
CA SER A 275 -22.80 -14.04 8.71
C SER A 275 -23.26 -14.81 7.46
N GLY A 276 -22.95 -16.10 7.35
CA GLY A 276 -23.36 -16.93 6.21
C GLY A 276 -24.88 -16.98 5.97
N PRO A 277 -25.72 -17.07 7.03
CA PRO A 277 -27.18 -16.98 6.91
C PRO A 277 -27.69 -15.57 6.60
N ASP A 278 -26.89 -14.53 6.87
CA ASP A 278 -27.26 -13.14 6.60
C ASP A 278 -27.05 -12.82 5.11
N ARG A 279 -28.15 -12.83 4.34
CA ARG A 279 -28.13 -12.45 2.93
C ARG A 279 -27.50 -11.06 2.76
N CYS A 280 -26.82 -10.88 1.64
CA CYS A 280 -26.11 -9.66 1.27
C CYS A 280 -24.86 -9.30 2.10
N THR A 281 -24.42 -10.16 3.04
CA THR A 281 -23.11 -9.98 3.67
C THR A 281 -21.96 -10.48 2.79
N VAL A 282 -20.73 -9.98 3.02
CA VAL A 282 -19.56 -10.39 2.23
C VAL A 282 -19.31 -11.90 2.32
N TYR A 283 -19.49 -12.52 3.49
CA TYR A 283 -19.33 -13.97 3.63
C TYR A 283 -20.43 -14.76 2.91
N TYR A 284 -21.67 -14.25 2.94
CA TYR A 284 -22.76 -14.80 2.13
C TYR A 284 -22.42 -14.77 0.64
N PHE A 285 -21.98 -13.63 0.10
CA PHE A 285 -21.60 -13.52 -1.32
C PHE A 285 -20.40 -14.39 -1.69
N ARG A 286 -19.43 -14.54 -0.78
CA ARG A 286 -18.33 -15.50 -0.97
C ARG A 286 -18.86 -16.91 -1.25
N ASN A 287 -19.93 -17.33 -0.58
CA ASN A 287 -20.54 -18.65 -0.75
C ASN A 287 -21.38 -18.72 -2.03
N VAL A 288 -22.20 -17.71 -2.31
CA VAL A 288 -23.00 -17.61 -3.54
C VAL A 288 -22.12 -17.69 -4.80
N LEU A 289 -20.99 -16.98 -4.79
CA LEU A 289 -20.02 -16.95 -5.89
C LEU A 289 -19.07 -18.16 -5.88
N ASN A 290 -19.17 -19.05 -4.90
CA ASN A 290 -18.29 -20.21 -4.72
C ASN A 290 -16.79 -19.85 -4.75
N MET A 291 -16.42 -18.68 -4.19
CA MET A 291 -15.04 -18.19 -4.16
C MET A 291 -14.21 -18.89 -3.07
N ARG A 292 -13.93 -20.18 -3.27
CA ARG A 292 -13.23 -21.04 -2.28
C ARG A 292 -11.78 -20.61 -1.99
N ASN A 293 -11.18 -19.84 -2.90
CA ASN A 293 -9.86 -19.23 -2.72
C ASN A 293 -9.88 -18.03 -1.74
N VAL A 294 -11.05 -17.50 -1.40
CA VAL A 294 -11.24 -16.56 -0.29
C VAL A 294 -11.26 -17.37 1.01
N LYS A 295 -10.09 -17.54 1.61
CA LYS A 295 -9.87 -18.29 2.85
C LYS A 295 -8.63 -17.80 3.60
N GLY A 296 -8.61 -18.07 4.90
CA GLY A 296 -7.48 -17.76 5.77
C GLY A 296 -7.33 -16.26 6.03
N LYS A 297 -6.09 -15.81 6.28
CA LYS A 297 -5.79 -14.39 6.47
C LYS A 297 -5.85 -13.66 5.13
N VAL A 298 -6.32 -12.42 5.13
CA VAL A 298 -6.39 -11.55 3.93
C VAL A 298 -5.04 -11.46 3.25
N CYS A 299 -3.93 -11.31 3.99
CA CYS A 299 -2.60 -11.20 3.40
C CYS A 299 -2.19 -12.40 2.55
N ASN A 300 -2.62 -13.61 2.91
CA ASN A 300 -2.26 -14.83 2.19
C ASN A 300 -3.12 -15.05 0.94
N SER A 301 -4.30 -14.43 0.88
CA SER A 301 -5.28 -14.60 -0.20
C SER A 301 -5.74 -13.24 -0.76
N PHE A 302 -4.85 -12.24 -0.72
CA PHE A 302 -5.20 -10.83 -0.94
C PHE A 302 -5.96 -10.60 -2.25
N ARG A 303 -5.45 -11.15 -3.36
CA ARG A 303 -6.08 -11.03 -4.68
C ARG A 303 -7.49 -11.62 -4.73
N ALA A 304 -7.75 -12.72 -4.02
CA ALA A 304 -9.07 -13.34 -3.97
C ALA A 304 -10.06 -12.48 -3.15
N TYR A 305 -9.64 -11.97 -1.99
CA TYR A 305 -10.45 -11.04 -1.20
C TYR A 305 -10.74 -9.75 -1.98
N LYS A 306 -9.70 -9.12 -2.55
CA LYS A 306 -9.83 -7.90 -3.38
C LYS A 306 -10.88 -8.08 -4.48
N MET A 307 -10.81 -9.21 -5.19
CA MET A 307 -11.77 -9.57 -6.24
C MET A 307 -13.21 -9.68 -5.69
N LEU A 308 -13.43 -10.40 -4.58
CA LEU A 308 -14.75 -10.50 -3.95
C LEU A 308 -15.34 -9.13 -3.59
N TYR A 309 -14.54 -8.26 -2.94
CA TYR A 309 -14.99 -6.93 -2.54
C TYR A 309 -15.34 -6.06 -3.75
N TYR A 310 -14.59 -6.16 -4.85
CA TYR A 310 -14.86 -5.38 -6.06
C TYR A 310 -16.11 -5.85 -6.82
N VAL A 311 -16.40 -7.15 -6.87
CA VAL A 311 -17.70 -7.63 -7.40
C VAL A 311 -18.84 -7.00 -6.62
N ILE A 312 -18.74 -7.00 -5.29
CA ILE A 312 -19.80 -6.46 -4.44
C ILE A 312 -19.92 -4.94 -4.60
N LEU A 313 -18.80 -4.22 -4.64
CA LEU A 313 -18.80 -2.79 -4.91
C LEU A 313 -19.52 -2.47 -6.22
N ASP A 314 -19.18 -3.17 -7.30
CA ASP A 314 -19.76 -2.91 -8.62
C ASP A 314 -21.26 -3.19 -8.67
N ALA A 315 -21.70 -4.26 -8.01
CA ALA A 315 -23.12 -4.56 -7.88
C ALA A 315 -23.87 -3.49 -7.07
N VAL A 316 -23.26 -2.97 -6.00
CA VAL A 316 -23.84 -1.86 -5.21
C VAL A 316 -23.90 -0.57 -6.02
N CYS A 317 -22.85 -0.24 -6.79
CA CYS A 317 -22.85 0.92 -7.70
C CYS A 317 -23.98 0.82 -8.73
N LEU A 318 -24.18 -0.35 -9.35
CA LEU A 318 -25.29 -0.60 -10.27
C LEU A 318 -26.65 -0.43 -9.58
N LEU A 319 -26.83 -1.00 -8.39
CA LEU A 319 -28.11 -0.88 -7.67
C LEU A 319 -28.43 0.59 -7.33
N MET A 320 -27.43 1.34 -6.88
CA MET A 320 -27.56 2.78 -6.60
C MET A 320 -27.89 3.57 -7.87
N PHE A 321 -27.25 3.22 -8.99
CA PHE A 321 -27.54 3.82 -10.30
C PHE A 321 -28.97 3.55 -10.74
N LEU A 322 -29.43 2.29 -10.76
CA LEU A 322 -30.82 1.94 -11.10
C LEU A 322 -31.83 2.67 -10.21
N THR A 323 -31.51 2.79 -8.91
CA THR A 323 -32.33 3.53 -7.95
C THR A 323 -32.41 5.03 -8.27
N ILE A 324 -31.33 5.67 -8.74
CA ILE A 324 -31.35 7.08 -9.18
C ILE A 324 -32.12 7.24 -10.49
N MET A 325 -32.03 6.26 -11.38
CA MET A 325 -32.72 6.27 -12.67
C MET A 325 -34.21 5.91 -12.55
N ASN A 326 -34.68 5.53 -11.36
CA ASN A 326 -36.03 5.03 -11.08
C ASN A 326 -36.41 3.82 -11.94
N VAL A 327 -35.49 2.87 -12.04
CA VAL A 327 -35.66 1.62 -12.79
C VAL A 327 -35.50 0.43 -11.84
N GLU A 328 -36.36 -0.59 -11.95
CA GLU A 328 -36.37 -1.72 -11.01
C GLU A 328 -35.36 -2.82 -11.41
N THR A 329 -35.23 -3.07 -12.71
CA THR A 329 -34.38 -4.14 -13.26
C THR A 329 -33.31 -3.61 -14.21
N ILE A 330 -32.24 -4.37 -14.42
CA ILE A 330 -31.14 -3.94 -15.31
C ILE A 330 -31.48 -4.15 -16.80
N GLU A 331 -32.52 -4.93 -17.08
CA GLU A 331 -33.05 -5.22 -18.41
C GLU A 331 -33.94 -4.10 -18.95
N GLU A 332 -34.50 -3.27 -18.06
CA GLU A 332 -35.33 -2.13 -18.43
C GLU A 332 -34.53 -1.05 -19.16
N GLN A 333 -35.21 -0.35 -20.08
CA GLN A 333 -34.62 0.74 -20.84
C GLN A 333 -34.41 1.96 -19.93
N LEU A 334 -33.18 2.46 -19.85
CA LEU A 334 -32.87 3.64 -19.04
C LEU A 334 -33.50 4.90 -19.64
N PRO A 335 -34.05 5.81 -18.81
CA PRO A 335 -34.56 7.10 -19.24
C PRO A 335 -33.38 8.06 -19.50
N LEU A 336 -32.75 7.90 -20.66
CA LEU A 336 -31.69 8.79 -21.14
C LEU A 336 -32.28 10.16 -21.52
N PRO A 337 -31.46 11.24 -21.50
CA PRO A 337 -31.84 12.53 -22.05
C PRO A 337 -32.38 12.43 -23.48
N GLU A 338 -33.39 13.23 -23.84
CA GLU A 338 -34.08 13.16 -25.14
C GLU A 338 -33.12 13.28 -26.35
N ASN A 339 -32.07 14.09 -26.21
CA ASN A 339 -31.04 14.31 -27.23
C ASN A 339 -29.73 13.55 -26.95
N PHE A 340 -29.75 12.47 -26.15
CA PHE A 340 -28.52 11.78 -25.72
C PHE A 340 -27.65 11.28 -26.88
N ALA A 341 -28.27 10.89 -28.00
CA ALA A 341 -27.55 10.43 -29.20
C ALA A 341 -26.85 11.57 -29.97
N GLU A 342 -27.24 12.83 -29.73
CA GLU A 342 -26.68 14.02 -30.35
C GLU A 342 -25.60 14.69 -29.48
N LEU A 343 -25.47 14.25 -28.22
CA LEU A 343 -24.45 14.75 -27.30
C LEU A 343 -23.05 14.34 -27.75
N THR A 344 -22.10 15.23 -27.55
CA THR A 344 -20.67 14.94 -27.71
C THR A 344 -20.18 13.96 -26.64
N ASP A 345 -19.02 13.33 -26.88
CA ASP A 345 -18.36 12.47 -25.89
C ASP A 345 -18.16 13.19 -24.55
N SER A 346 -17.78 14.48 -24.57
CA SER A 346 -17.60 15.27 -23.35
C SER A 346 -18.91 15.49 -22.60
N GLU A 347 -20.02 15.71 -23.30
CA GLU A 347 -21.33 15.93 -22.69
C GLU A 347 -21.92 14.63 -22.11
N THR A 348 -21.74 13.50 -22.81
CA THR A 348 -22.17 12.19 -22.32
C THR A 348 -21.36 11.75 -21.10
N VAL A 349 -20.05 12.02 -21.06
CA VAL A 349 -19.18 11.83 -19.89
C VAL A 349 -19.64 12.71 -18.73
N ALA A 350 -19.89 14.00 -18.97
CA ALA A 350 -20.37 14.91 -17.94
C ALA A 350 -21.73 14.47 -17.37
N TRP A 351 -22.62 13.92 -18.22
CA TRP A 351 -23.89 13.38 -17.79
C TRP A 351 -23.72 12.21 -16.81
N ILE A 352 -22.95 11.18 -17.16
CA ILE A 352 -22.78 10.01 -16.26
C ILE A 352 -22.06 10.40 -14.97
N ASP A 353 -21.08 11.31 -15.05
CA ASP A 353 -20.40 11.82 -13.86
C ASP A 353 -21.35 12.63 -12.96
N SER A 354 -22.31 13.35 -13.53
CA SER A 354 -23.36 14.03 -12.75
C SER A 354 -24.27 13.03 -12.02
N VAL A 355 -24.55 11.87 -12.62
CA VAL A 355 -25.33 10.79 -11.98
C VAL A 355 -24.50 10.14 -10.87
N SER A 356 -23.23 9.82 -11.12
CA SER A 356 -22.30 9.31 -10.11
C SER A 356 -22.12 10.28 -8.94
N LEU A 357 -22.11 11.60 -9.20
CA LEU A 357 -22.05 12.61 -8.15
C LEU A 357 -23.33 12.61 -7.29
N LYS A 358 -24.51 12.42 -7.89
CA LYS A 358 -25.77 12.25 -7.13
C LYS A 358 -25.72 11.00 -6.25
N ILE A 359 -25.16 9.89 -6.75
CA ILE A 359 -24.94 8.67 -5.96
C ILE A 359 -24.05 8.97 -4.75
N LEU A 360 -22.91 9.64 -4.96
CA LEU A 360 -22.00 10.00 -3.88
C LEU A 360 -22.64 10.92 -2.85
N ARG A 361 -23.29 12.00 -3.28
CA ARG A 361 -23.95 12.95 -2.37
C ARG A 361 -25.02 12.26 -1.53
N LYS A 362 -25.78 11.33 -2.11
CA LYS A 362 -26.85 10.60 -1.40
C LYS A 362 -26.32 9.55 -0.43
N TRP A 363 -25.40 8.68 -0.86
CA TRP A 363 -25.02 7.48 -0.10
C TRP A 363 -23.61 7.52 0.50
N PHE A 364 -22.65 8.19 -0.13
CA PHE A 364 -21.30 8.34 0.43
C PHE A 364 -21.25 9.49 1.44
N PHE A 365 -21.70 10.68 1.05
CA PHE A 365 -21.66 11.89 1.90
C PHE A 365 -22.90 12.10 2.76
N GLU A 366 -24.01 11.40 2.48
CA GLU A 366 -25.29 11.56 3.21
C GLU A 366 -25.74 13.03 3.29
N GLY A 367 -25.52 13.79 2.22
CA GLY A 367 -25.86 15.21 2.13
C GLY A 367 -24.97 16.15 2.96
N LYS A 368 -23.96 15.65 3.68
CA LYS A 368 -22.98 16.49 4.38
C LYS A 368 -22.03 17.13 3.38
N ASP A 369 -21.71 18.40 3.57
CA ASP A 369 -20.68 19.09 2.78
C ASP A 369 -19.27 18.66 3.18
N ASP A 370 -19.07 18.31 4.44
CA ASP A 370 -17.79 17.86 4.98
C ASP A 370 -18.00 16.76 6.01
N VAL A 371 -17.73 15.51 5.61
CA VAL A 371 -17.96 14.35 6.48
C VAL A 371 -16.89 14.21 7.58
N PHE A 372 -15.80 14.97 7.49
CA PHE A 372 -14.67 14.92 8.41
C PHE A 372 -14.64 16.09 9.39
N LYS A 373 -15.52 17.09 9.22
CA LYS A 373 -15.62 18.27 10.10
C LYS A 373 -15.64 17.91 11.58
N ASP A 374 -16.59 17.06 11.99
CA ASP A 374 -16.75 16.64 13.38
C ASP A 374 -15.47 15.98 13.92
N LEU A 375 -14.81 15.16 13.10
CA LEU A 375 -13.57 14.48 13.49
C LEU A 375 -12.43 15.50 13.70
N ARG A 376 -12.30 16.49 12.82
CA ARG A 376 -11.29 17.56 12.93
C ARG A 376 -11.56 18.45 14.14
N GLU A 377 -12.80 18.84 14.37
CA GLU A 377 -13.19 19.63 15.56
C GLU A 377 -12.90 18.89 16.86
N VAL A 378 -13.17 17.57 16.90
CA VAL A 378 -12.88 16.76 18.09
C VAL A 378 -11.38 16.67 18.35
N ILE A 379 -10.54 16.33 17.36
CA ILE A 379 -9.10 16.14 17.59
C ILE A 379 -8.34 17.45 17.82
N SER A 380 -8.84 18.56 17.29
CA SER A 380 -8.22 19.88 17.46
C SER A 380 -8.67 20.59 18.74
N ASN A 381 -9.71 20.11 19.42
CA ASN A 381 -10.21 20.70 20.67
C ASN A 381 -9.44 20.15 21.89
N PRO A 382 -8.57 20.93 22.56
CA PRO A 382 -7.80 20.45 23.72
C PRO A 382 -8.71 20.09 24.90
N ASN A 383 -9.89 20.69 25.02
CA ASN A 383 -10.83 20.46 26.11
C ASN A 383 -11.73 19.24 25.89
N HIS A 384 -11.66 18.59 24.73
CA HIS A 384 -12.44 17.39 24.47
C HIS A 384 -11.95 16.22 25.34
N PRO A 385 -12.83 15.40 25.96
CA PRO A 385 -12.42 14.33 26.88
C PRO A 385 -11.39 13.34 26.31
N ASP A 386 -11.50 13.00 25.01
CA ASP A 386 -10.55 12.11 24.35
C ASP A 386 -9.15 12.72 24.12
N ASN A 387 -8.99 14.03 24.31
CA ASN A 387 -7.73 14.76 24.18
C ASN A 387 -7.11 15.13 25.53
N TYR A 388 -7.67 14.65 26.65
CA TYR A 388 -7.16 14.90 28.00
C TYR A 388 -5.65 14.65 28.12
N TRP A 389 -5.10 13.61 27.50
CA TRP A 389 -3.67 13.32 27.62
C TRP A 389 -2.76 14.33 26.93
N ILE A 390 -3.29 15.10 25.99
CA ILE A 390 -2.55 16.10 25.21
C ILE A 390 -2.97 17.53 25.55
N SER A 391 -3.95 17.74 26.44
CA SER A 391 -4.44 19.08 26.81
C SER A 391 -3.41 19.91 27.58
N ASN A 392 -2.51 19.25 28.32
CA ASN A 392 -1.40 19.88 29.06
C ASN A 392 -0.02 19.67 28.39
N LEU A 393 0.00 19.58 27.06
CA LEU A 393 1.24 19.50 26.29
C LEU A 393 2.04 20.81 26.42
N GLN A 394 3.29 20.69 26.86
CA GLN A 394 4.22 21.81 27.03
C GLN A 394 4.96 22.10 25.71
N ALA A 395 5.54 23.29 25.60
CA ALA A 395 6.29 23.72 24.42
C ALA A 395 7.51 22.85 24.11
N ASP A 396 8.07 22.18 25.12
CA ASP A 396 9.18 21.23 24.99
C ASP A 396 8.73 19.81 24.56
N GLY A 397 7.44 19.62 24.27
CA GLY A 397 6.85 18.35 23.86
C GLY A 397 6.53 17.38 25.02
N ARG A 398 6.75 17.78 26.28
CA ARG A 398 6.40 16.97 27.45
C ARG A 398 4.96 17.17 27.88
N LEU A 399 4.36 16.15 28.48
CA LEU A 399 3.01 16.17 29.02
C LEU A 399 3.06 16.52 30.51
N LYS A 400 2.52 17.67 30.91
CA LYS A 400 2.43 18.06 32.32
C LYS A 400 1.23 17.36 32.99
N CYS A 401 1.43 16.87 34.21
CA CYS A 401 0.35 16.33 35.03
C CYS A 401 -0.74 17.38 35.30
N HIS A 402 -2.01 16.97 35.29
CA HIS A 402 -3.12 17.89 35.56
C HIS A 402 -3.22 18.33 37.02
N TYR A 403 -2.51 17.67 37.93
CA TYR A 403 -2.66 17.84 39.37
C TYR A 403 -1.34 18.15 40.10
N CYS A 404 -0.21 18.18 39.40
CA CYS A 404 1.08 18.55 39.97
C CYS A 404 2.07 19.07 38.91
N GLU A 405 3.25 19.49 39.36
CA GLU A 405 4.31 20.03 38.51
C GLU A 405 5.13 18.97 37.75
N ASN A 406 4.84 17.67 37.97
CA ASN A 406 5.57 16.61 37.27
C ASN A 406 5.24 16.61 35.77
N THR A 407 6.27 16.47 34.95
CA THR A 407 6.14 16.35 33.50
C THR A 407 6.63 14.99 33.02
N TYR A 408 5.99 14.46 31.99
CA TYR A 408 6.22 13.12 31.47
C TYR A 408 6.48 13.16 29.97
N LYS A 409 7.41 12.32 29.52
CA LYS A 409 7.67 12.14 28.09
C LYS A 409 6.55 11.36 27.38
N PHE A 410 5.79 10.54 28.12
CA PHE A 410 4.81 9.61 27.55
C PHE A 410 3.46 9.68 28.24
N SER A 411 2.39 9.57 27.44
CA SER A 411 1.01 9.54 27.94
C SER A 411 0.74 8.34 28.84
N ASN A 412 1.34 7.18 28.57
CA ASN A 412 1.19 5.99 29.43
C ASN A 412 1.82 6.18 30.82
N THR A 413 2.95 6.89 30.91
CA THR A 413 3.59 7.16 32.21
C THR A 413 2.82 8.22 32.98
N LEU A 414 2.30 9.24 32.29
CA LEU A 414 1.38 10.21 32.86
C LEU A 414 0.11 9.54 33.39
N GLN A 415 -0.52 8.68 32.59
CA GLN A 415 -1.66 7.84 32.97
C GLN A 415 -1.40 7.06 34.25
N TYR A 416 -0.25 6.39 34.32
CA TYR A 416 0.13 5.62 35.50
C TYR A 416 0.32 6.52 36.72
N HIS A 417 0.97 7.67 36.57
CA HIS A 417 1.19 8.63 37.64
C HIS A 417 -0.12 9.20 38.18
N GLU A 418 -0.99 9.74 37.32
CA GLU A 418 -2.27 10.32 37.76
C GLU A 418 -3.18 9.26 38.40
N LYS A 419 -3.16 8.03 37.89
CA LYS A 419 -3.89 6.92 38.50
C LYS A 419 -3.35 6.54 39.88
N LYS A 420 -2.02 6.53 40.07
CA LYS A 420 -1.38 6.04 41.31
C LYS A 420 -1.23 7.09 42.39
N ILE A 421 -0.94 8.33 42.01
CA ILE A 421 -0.63 9.44 42.93
C ILE A 421 -1.86 10.31 43.17
N HIS A 422 -2.68 10.52 42.14
CA HIS A 422 -3.85 11.39 42.22
C HIS A 422 -5.19 10.62 42.25
N ASN A 423 -5.17 9.29 42.19
CA ASN A 423 -6.35 8.41 42.13
C ASN A 423 -7.33 8.76 41.00
N VAL A 424 -6.83 9.30 39.90
CA VAL A 424 -7.66 9.72 38.77
C VAL A 424 -7.91 8.55 37.84
N THR A 425 -9.19 8.32 37.55
CA THR A 425 -9.63 7.36 36.54
C THR A 425 -10.50 8.10 35.55
N ILE A 426 -10.01 8.27 34.32
CA ILE A 426 -10.79 8.88 33.26
C ILE A 426 -11.82 7.87 32.79
N GLU A 427 -13.10 8.22 32.92
CA GLU A 427 -14.17 7.42 32.33
C GLU A 427 -13.98 7.39 30.81
N LYS A 428 -13.87 6.19 30.24
CA LYS A 428 -13.90 6.03 28.79
C LYS A 428 -15.25 6.54 28.29
N SER A 429 -15.23 7.40 27.27
CA SER A 429 -16.44 7.92 26.64
C SER A 429 -17.40 6.76 26.34
N LYS A 430 -18.56 6.76 27.01
CA LYS A 430 -19.59 5.73 26.90
C LYS A 430 -19.96 5.55 25.42
N PRO A 431 -20.16 4.33 24.91
CA PRO A 431 -20.69 4.15 23.57
C PRO A 431 -22.02 4.92 23.48
N LYS A 432 -22.21 5.70 22.41
CA LYS A 432 -23.49 6.38 22.14
C LYS A 432 -24.62 5.34 22.25
N GLU A 433 -25.70 5.70 22.94
CA GLU A 433 -26.87 4.84 23.11
C GLU A 433 -27.35 4.30 21.75
N LYS A 434 -27.76 3.03 21.73
CA LYS A 434 -28.35 2.41 20.54
C LYS A 434 -29.67 3.12 20.26
N LYS A 435 -29.75 3.88 19.16
CA LYS A 435 -31.05 4.29 18.61
C LYS A 435 -31.88 3.04 18.37
N GLU A 436 -33.10 3.01 18.90
CA GLU A 436 -33.98 1.83 18.89
C GLU A 436 -34.43 1.46 17.48
N ASP A 437 -34.48 2.41 16.54
CA ASP A 437 -34.93 2.19 15.17
C ASP A 437 -33.75 2.19 14.16
N LYS A 438 -33.07 1.04 14.04
CA LYS A 438 -31.92 0.85 13.12
C LYS A 438 -32.14 -0.29 12.15
N ASP A 439 -31.91 0.00 10.87
CA ASP A 439 -31.77 -0.97 9.78
C ASP A 439 -30.29 -1.38 9.63
N GLU A 440 -29.93 -2.50 10.25
CA GLU A 440 -28.54 -3.00 10.28
C GLU A 440 -28.04 -3.45 8.91
N VAL A 441 -28.93 -3.91 8.01
CA VAL A 441 -28.55 -4.33 6.65
C VAL A 441 -28.27 -3.11 5.77
N TYR A 442 -29.12 -2.09 5.82
CA TYR A 442 -28.88 -0.83 5.11
C TYR A 442 -27.57 -0.18 5.59
N ASP A 443 -27.38 -0.09 6.91
CA ASP A 443 -26.17 0.48 7.51
C ASP A 443 -24.91 -0.33 7.13
N TYR A 444 -25.02 -1.66 7.07
CA TYR A 444 -23.93 -2.55 6.64
C TYR A 444 -23.54 -2.31 5.18
N ILE A 445 -24.52 -2.22 4.27
CA ILE A 445 -24.26 -2.01 2.84
C ILE A 445 -23.63 -0.64 2.58
N LEU A 446 -24.08 0.42 3.27
CA LEU A 446 -23.46 1.74 3.13
C LEU A 446 -22.04 1.78 3.70
N MET A 447 -21.81 1.14 4.86
CA MET A 447 -20.46 0.98 5.40
C MET A 447 -19.55 0.24 4.40
N LEU A 448 -20.02 -0.87 3.85
CA LEU A 448 -19.28 -1.67 2.88
C LEU A 448 -18.97 -0.87 1.62
N PHE A 449 -19.95 -0.15 1.06
CA PHE A 449 -19.78 0.72 -0.10
C PHE A 449 -18.70 1.79 0.15
N ARG A 450 -18.82 2.56 1.24
CA ARG A 450 -17.87 3.63 1.59
C ARG A 450 -16.44 3.12 1.73
N LEU A 451 -16.26 2.04 2.48
CA LEU A 451 -14.95 1.48 2.72
C LEU A 451 -14.34 0.88 1.44
N THR A 452 -15.15 0.16 0.65
CA THR A 452 -14.66 -0.54 -0.54
C THR A 452 -14.36 0.42 -1.69
N VAL A 453 -15.15 1.49 -1.85
CA VAL A 453 -14.85 2.50 -2.87
C VAL A 453 -13.56 3.27 -2.55
N LEU A 454 -13.28 3.53 -1.26
CA LEU A 454 -11.99 4.10 -0.83
C LEU A 454 -10.82 3.14 -1.07
N LEU A 455 -11.02 1.84 -0.85
CA LEU A 455 -10.01 0.83 -1.20
C LEU A 455 -9.73 0.81 -2.71
N LYS A 456 -10.78 0.89 -3.53
CA LYS A 456 -10.66 0.98 -4.99
C LYS A 456 -10.00 2.30 -5.42
N ASN A 457 -10.19 3.38 -4.66
CA ASN A 457 -9.54 4.67 -4.86
C ASN A 457 -8.02 4.56 -4.73
N LEU A 458 -7.53 3.95 -3.64
CA LEU A 458 -6.11 3.69 -3.45
C LEU A 458 -5.55 2.78 -4.55
N ASP A 459 -6.22 1.65 -4.82
CA ASP A 459 -5.77 0.65 -5.81
C ASP A 459 -5.67 1.23 -7.23
N SER A 460 -6.69 1.98 -7.67
CA SER A 460 -6.67 2.60 -9.01
C SER A 460 -5.72 3.79 -9.08
N GLY A 461 -5.47 4.51 -7.98
CA GLY A 461 -4.43 5.52 -7.92
C GLY A 461 -3.03 4.94 -8.16
N ILE A 462 -2.75 3.76 -7.59
CA ILE A 462 -1.50 3.03 -7.84
C ILE A 462 -1.39 2.65 -9.31
N ASP A 463 -2.43 2.03 -9.89
CA ASP A 463 -2.46 1.59 -11.29
C ASP A 463 -2.24 2.76 -12.27
N MET A 464 -2.89 3.89 -12.00
CA MET A 464 -2.77 5.12 -12.79
C MET A 464 -1.44 5.84 -12.61
N GLY A 465 -0.69 5.57 -11.55
CA GLY A 465 0.51 6.33 -11.22
C GLY A 465 0.21 7.71 -10.64
N ASP A 466 -0.94 7.86 -9.96
CA ASP A 466 -1.40 9.10 -9.33
C ASP A 466 -0.90 9.19 -7.88
N GLY A 467 0.28 9.78 -7.72
CA GLY A 467 0.95 9.94 -6.44
C GLY A 467 0.16 10.76 -5.42
N GLU A 468 -0.47 11.85 -5.86
CA GLU A 468 -1.22 12.74 -4.98
C GLU A 468 -2.42 12.03 -4.37
N ARG A 469 -3.17 11.30 -5.20
CA ARG A 469 -4.29 10.46 -4.76
C ARG A 469 -3.87 9.37 -3.79
N VAL A 470 -2.74 8.70 -4.07
CA VAL A 470 -2.20 7.65 -3.20
C VAL A 470 -1.69 8.21 -1.87
N VAL A 471 -1.10 9.40 -1.84
CA VAL A 471 -0.70 10.05 -0.58
C VAL A 471 -1.91 10.52 0.20
N ARG A 472 -2.84 11.25 -0.44
CA ARG A 472 -4.06 11.80 0.17
C ARG A 472 -4.93 10.71 0.79
N SER A 473 -5.04 9.53 0.14
CA SER A 473 -5.80 8.39 0.67
C SER A 473 -5.35 7.93 2.06
N ALA A 474 -4.10 8.21 2.49
CA ALA A 474 -3.60 7.82 3.80
C ALA A 474 -4.37 8.49 4.94
N LYS A 475 -4.86 9.71 4.72
CA LYS A 475 -5.70 10.45 5.66
C LYS A 475 -7.10 9.83 5.84
N TYR A 476 -7.65 9.22 4.78
CA TYR A 476 -8.92 8.50 4.84
C TYR A 476 -8.79 7.11 5.50
N GLU A 477 -7.63 6.47 5.36
CA GLU A 477 -7.33 5.20 6.01
C GLU A 477 -7.05 5.33 7.51
N LEU A 478 -6.43 6.44 7.92
CA LEU A 478 -5.98 6.67 9.30
C LEU A 478 -7.09 6.45 10.36
N PRO A 479 -8.30 7.03 10.22
CA PRO A 479 -9.40 6.77 11.16
C PRO A 479 -9.82 5.30 11.21
N ILE A 480 -9.82 4.62 10.06
CA ILE A 480 -10.22 3.20 9.96
C ILE A 480 -9.17 2.30 10.61
N TYR A 481 -7.88 2.59 10.44
CA TYR A 481 -6.83 1.87 11.14
C TYR A 481 -6.90 2.07 12.66
N ASN A 482 -7.25 3.28 13.13
CA ASN A 482 -7.47 3.53 14.55
C ASN A 482 -8.63 2.68 15.09
N GLN A 483 -9.79 2.73 14.44
CA GLN A 483 -10.99 1.99 14.85
C GLN A 483 -10.76 0.46 14.88
N THR A 484 -9.94 -0.05 13.96
CA THR A 484 -9.68 -1.50 13.81
C THR A 484 -8.42 -1.99 14.55
N ASN A 485 -7.80 -1.12 15.37
CA ASN A 485 -6.55 -1.38 16.09
C ASN A 485 -5.40 -1.85 15.17
N LYS A 486 -5.35 -1.34 13.94
CA LYS A 486 -4.26 -1.57 12.97
C LYS A 486 -3.14 -0.54 13.20
N VAL A 487 -2.62 -0.54 14.43
CA VAL A 487 -1.69 0.49 14.95
C VAL A 487 -0.46 0.68 14.05
N LYS A 488 0.12 -0.40 13.51
CA LYS A 488 1.29 -0.33 12.62
C LYS A 488 1.03 0.48 11.35
N TYR A 489 -0.15 0.35 10.74
CA TYR A 489 -0.49 1.03 9.49
C TYR A 489 -1.09 2.42 9.73
N MET A 490 -1.80 2.62 10.85
CA MET A 490 -2.14 3.96 11.36
C MET A 490 -0.89 4.83 11.50
N ILE A 491 0.15 4.27 12.12
CA ILE A 491 1.48 4.85 12.20
C ILE A 491 2.05 5.18 10.83
N GLY A 492 1.87 4.31 9.84
CA GLY A 492 2.37 4.50 8.48
C GLY A 492 1.68 5.67 7.80
N SER A 493 0.36 5.79 7.95
CA SER A 493 -0.41 6.93 7.48
C SER A 493 0.04 8.25 8.11
N ILE A 494 0.30 8.26 9.42
CA ILE A 494 0.87 9.43 10.12
C ILE A 494 2.25 9.78 9.55
N HIS A 495 3.11 8.78 9.33
CA HIS A 495 4.44 9.01 8.79
C HIS A 495 4.38 9.60 7.38
N LEU A 496 3.64 8.97 6.47
CA LEU A 496 3.49 9.42 5.09
C LEU A 496 2.92 10.84 5.03
N THR A 497 1.86 11.12 5.79
CA THR A 497 1.25 12.45 5.84
C THR A 497 2.25 13.49 6.37
N ALA A 498 3.00 13.18 7.42
CA ALA A 498 3.99 14.11 7.97
C ALA A 498 5.11 14.43 6.97
N LEU A 499 5.65 13.42 6.27
CA LEU A 499 6.63 13.60 5.21
C LEU A 499 6.11 14.54 4.12
N THR A 500 4.83 14.47 3.77
CA THR A 500 4.24 15.27 2.70
C THR A 500 3.61 16.59 3.14
N SER A 501 3.57 16.88 4.45
CA SER A 501 2.90 18.07 5.00
C SER A 501 3.81 18.99 5.83
N GLY A 502 5.13 18.88 5.66
CA GLY A 502 6.08 19.86 6.23
C GLY A 502 7.39 19.29 6.77
N ILE A 503 7.56 17.97 6.83
CA ILE A 503 8.82 17.34 7.27
C ILE A 503 9.86 17.25 6.14
N LEU A 504 9.45 17.17 4.87
CA LEU A 504 10.38 17.19 3.75
C LEU A 504 10.38 18.57 3.08
N PRO A 505 11.54 19.02 2.56
CA PRO A 505 11.58 20.14 1.61
C PRO A 505 10.68 19.88 0.41
N GLN A 506 10.19 20.95 -0.23
CA GLN A 506 9.20 20.86 -1.30
C GLN A 506 9.63 19.93 -2.44
N HIS A 507 10.86 20.03 -2.94
CA HIS A 507 11.34 19.18 -4.03
C HIS A 507 11.41 17.70 -3.64
N GLN A 508 11.78 17.39 -2.38
CA GLN A 508 11.77 16.00 -1.88
C GLN A 508 10.36 15.47 -1.68
N ARG A 509 9.43 16.30 -1.20
CA ARG A 509 8.00 15.95 -1.13
C ARG A 509 7.49 15.60 -2.53
N ASP A 510 7.74 16.46 -3.51
CA ASP A 510 7.21 16.27 -4.86
C ASP A 510 7.85 15.02 -5.51
N ARG A 511 9.15 14.74 -5.25
CA ARG A 511 9.79 13.46 -5.61
C ARG A 511 9.14 12.26 -4.95
N LEU A 512 8.88 12.33 -3.64
CA LEU A 512 8.23 11.27 -2.87
C LEU A 512 6.83 10.96 -3.39
N VAL A 513 6.08 11.99 -3.79
CA VAL A 513 4.72 11.87 -4.34
C VAL A 513 4.77 11.28 -5.75
N ALA A 514 5.58 11.84 -6.65
CA ALA A 514 5.55 11.47 -8.06
C ALA A 514 6.15 10.09 -8.37
N ASN A 515 7.12 9.61 -7.57
CA ASN A 515 7.90 8.40 -7.87
C ASN A 515 7.57 7.21 -6.97
N ARG A 516 6.29 6.95 -6.68
CA ARG A 516 5.83 5.83 -5.83
C ARG A 516 5.58 4.51 -6.57
N PHE A 517 5.91 4.43 -7.86
CA PHE A 517 5.41 3.37 -8.73
C PHE A 517 6.47 2.80 -9.68
N VAL A 518 6.35 1.50 -9.96
CA VAL A 518 7.08 0.80 -11.02
C VAL A 518 6.14 0.57 -12.20
N ASN A 519 6.62 0.84 -13.41
CA ASN A 519 5.96 0.42 -14.65
C ASN A 519 6.95 -0.37 -15.51
N VAL A 520 6.88 -1.70 -15.42
CA VAL A 520 7.79 -2.61 -16.17
C VAL A 520 7.37 -2.72 -17.64
N GLN A 521 6.06 -2.66 -17.92
CA GLN A 521 5.50 -2.96 -19.24
C GLN A 521 5.43 -1.72 -20.15
N GLY A 522 5.38 -0.53 -19.58
CA GLY A 522 5.01 0.71 -20.27
C GLY A 522 3.50 0.82 -20.46
N GLY A 523 3.05 1.98 -20.93
CA GLY A 523 1.63 2.31 -21.09
C GLY A 523 0.97 2.79 -19.79
N LYS A 524 -0.02 3.68 -19.91
CA LYS A 524 -0.83 4.16 -18.77
C LYS A 524 -1.59 2.99 -18.15
N ASN A 525 -1.89 3.06 -16.85
CA ASN A 525 -2.66 2.05 -16.12
C ASN A 525 -1.99 0.66 -16.07
N ASN A 526 -0.65 0.64 -15.97
CA ASN A 526 0.17 -0.56 -15.82
C ASN A 526 1.19 -0.40 -14.67
N ASN A 527 0.94 0.55 -13.77
CA ASN A 527 1.83 0.80 -12.64
C ASN A 527 1.51 -0.16 -11.48
N ILE A 528 2.55 -0.54 -10.74
CA ILE A 528 2.44 -1.31 -9.49
C ILE A 528 3.26 -0.61 -8.41
N SER A 529 2.96 -0.92 -7.14
CA SER A 529 3.73 -0.39 -6.01
C SER A 529 5.18 -0.91 -6.02
N LEU A 530 6.10 -0.13 -5.46
CA LEU A 530 7.52 -0.47 -5.41
C LEU A 530 7.82 -1.77 -4.64
N ASP A 531 7.09 -2.01 -3.56
CA ASP A 531 7.18 -3.22 -2.73
C ASP A 531 6.53 -4.45 -3.41
N GLU A 532 5.49 -4.28 -4.24
CA GLU A 532 4.96 -5.41 -5.04
C GLU A 532 6.01 -5.92 -6.05
N TYR A 533 6.77 -5.01 -6.67
CA TYR A 533 7.86 -5.41 -7.55
C TYR A 533 8.96 -6.17 -6.78
N LEU A 534 9.27 -5.76 -5.55
CA LEU A 534 10.23 -6.49 -4.71
C LEU A 534 9.74 -7.89 -4.34
N GLU A 535 8.44 -8.05 -4.06
CA GLU A 535 7.85 -9.37 -3.82
C GLU A 535 7.95 -10.28 -5.07
N MET A 536 7.84 -9.70 -6.27
CA MET A 536 8.12 -10.43 -7.52
C MET A 536 9.59 -10.87 -7.61
N LEU A 537 10.53 -9.99 -7.28
CA LEU A 537 11.97 -10.31 -7.23
C LEU A 537 12.28 -11.37 -6.16
N ASN A 538 11.62 -11.32 -5.00
CA ASN A 538 11.74 -12.30 -3.93
C ASN A 538 11.29 -13.68 -4.41
N ARG A 539 10.15 -13.76 -5.11
CA ARG A 539 9.65 -15.01 -5.68
C ARG A 539 10.61 -15.56 -6.73
N ASP A 540 11.07 -14.74 -7.66
CA ASP A 540 11.91 -15.18 -8.77
C ASP A 540 13.31 -15.60 -8.27
N SER A 541 13.89 -14.85 -7.32
CA SER A 541 15.16 -15.24 -6.66
C SER A 541 15.03 -16.52 -5.83
N LYS A 542 13.88 -16.79 -5.18
CA LYS A 542 13.62 -18.06 -4.49
C LYS A 542 13.63 -19.25 -5.44
N VAL A 543 13.11 -19.10 -6.66
CA VAL A 543 13.17 -20.13 -7.72
C VAL A 543 14.61 -20.43 -8.09
N VAL A 544 15.41 -19.40 -8.40
CA VAL A 544 16.83 -19.57 -8.79
C VAL A 544 17.66 -20.13 -7.62
N ALA A 545 17.36 -19.73 -6.39
CA ALA A 545 18.03 -20.21 -5.19
C ALA A 545 17.71 -21.68 -4.81
N THR A 546 16.83 -22.37 -5.54
CA THR A 546 16.45 -23.78 -5.24
C THR A 546 17.64 -24.73 -5.37
N GLY A 547 18.61 -24.42 -6.25
CA GLY A 547 19.87 -25.17 -6.38
C GLY A 547 20.88 -24.96 -5.24
N HIS A 548 20.65 -23.99 -4.34
CA HIS A 548 21.56 -23.64 -3.25
C HIS A 548 20.98 -24.04 -1.89
N GLN A 549 21.74 -24.83 -1.13
CA GLN A 549 21.26 -25.47 0.12
C GLN A 549 21.85 -24.87 1.41
N THR A 550 22.72 -23.86 1.33
CA THR A 550 23.29 -23.16 2.49
C THR A 550 23.15 -21.65 2.36
N LYS A 551 23.19 -20.94 3.50
CA LYS A 551 23.14 -19.47 3.54
C LYS A 551 24.29 -18.85 2.75
N GLU A 552 25.49 -19.37 2.95
CA GLU A 552 26.73 -18.89 2.32
C GLU A 552 26.67 -19.07 0.80
N SER A 553 26.18 -20.22 0.33
CA SER A 553 26.00 -20.50 -1.09
C SER A 553 24.96 -19.57 -1.73
N ILE A 554 23.84 -19.31 -1.04
CA ILE A 554 22.80 -18.39 -1.50
C ILE A 554 23.35 -16.98 -1.62
N LEU A 555 24.09 -16.50 -0.62
CA LEU A 555 24.69 -15.16 -0.61
C LEU A 555 25.77 -15.01 -1.68
N GLN A 556 26.62 -16.01 -1.86
CA GLN A 556 27.70 -15.99 -2.85
C GLN A 556 27.18 -15.91 -4.29
N ASN A 557 26.00 -16.48 -4.56
CA ASN A 557 25.37 -16.46 -5.88
C ASN A 557 24.26 -15.40 -6.00
N SER A 558 23.99 -14.59 -4.96
CA SER A 558 22.80 -13.70 -4.94
C SER A 558 22.82 -12.65 -6.05
N LYS A 559 24.02 -12.15 -6.39
CA LYS A 559 24.23 -11.20 -7.49
C LYS A 559 24.11 -11.83 -8.87
N ASP A 560 24.13 -13.17 -8.97
CA ASP A 560 23.91 -13.86 -10.25
C ASP A 560 22.42 -13.91 -10.59
N TYR A 561 21.53 -13.88 -9.59
CA TYR A 561 20.09 -14.11 -9.79
C TYR A 561 19.43 -13.09 -10.73
N PRO A 562 19.69 -11.78 -10.62
CA PRO A 562 19.10 -10.80 -11.54
C PRO A 562 19.47 -11.07 -12.99
N HIS A 563 20.76 -11.32 -13.26
CA HIS A 563 21.24 -11.65 -14.60
C HIS A 563 20.60 -12.93 -15.16
N LEU A 564 20.42 -13.96 -14.32
CA LEU A 564 19.78 -15.21 -14.74
C LEU A 564 18.29 -15.00 -15.09
N VAL A 565 17.58 -14.19 -14.31
CA VAL A 565 16.18 -13.84 -14.58
C VAL A 565 16.05 -13.03 -15.87
N ASP A 566 16.92 -12.04 -16.08
CA ASP A 566 16.93 -11.20 -17.28
C ASP A 566 17.23 -12.00 -18.54
N ILE A 567 18.25 -12.87 -18.51
CA ILE A 567 18.59 -13.76 -19.63
C ILE A 567 17.39 -14.64 -19.97
N LYS A 568 16.72 -15.23 -18.97
CA LYS A 568 15.55 -16.06 -19.18
C LYS A 568 14.39 -15.27 -19.81
N ASN A 569 14.13 -14.04 -19.35
CA ASN A 569 13.04 -13.22 -19.88
C ASN A 569 13.33 -12.80 -21.33
N HIS A 570 14.54 -12.30 -21.62
CA HIS A 570 14.95 -11.98 -23.00
C HIS A 570 14.91 -13.21 -23.92
N PHE A 571 15.32 -14.37 -23.44
CA PHE A 571 15.25 -15.60 -24.22
C PHE A 571 13.80 -16.00 -24.53
N GLU A 572 12.87 -15.86 -23.58
CA GLU A 572 11.44 -16.09 -23.83
C GLU A 572 10.86 -15.12 -24.85
N ASP A 573 11.20 -13.83 -24.75
CA ASP A 573 10.72 -12.78 -25.64
C ASP A 573 11.20 -12.99 -27.08
N ILE A 574 12.51 -13.22 -27.28
CA ILE A 574 13.11 -13.45 -28.60
C ILE A 574 12.50 -14.67 -29.29
N ASN A 575 12.21 -15.73 -28.53
CA ASN A 575 11.66 -16.97 -29.08
C ASN A 575 10.12 -17.01 -29.09
N GLY A 576 9.45 -15.94 -28.65
CA GLY A 576 7.98 -15.90 -28.53
C GLY A 576 7.43 -16.98 -27.59
N ILE A 577 8.22 -17.47 -26.63
CA ILE A 577 7.81 -18.47 -25.65
C ILE A 577 6.88 -17.80 -24.65
N ARG A 578 5.58 -17.89 -24.91
CA ARG A 578 4.57 -17.42 -23.97
C ARG A 578 4.33 -18.50 -22.92
N LYS A 579 4.30 -18.13 -21.64
CA LYS A 579 3.79 -19.01 -20.58
C LYS A 579 2.44 -19.58 -21.04
N ARG A 580 2.30 -20.92 -21.02
CA ARG A 580 1.00 -21.56 -21.30
C ARG A 580 0.00 -20.97 -20.30
N LYS A 581 -0.92 -20.14 -20.79
CA LYS A 581 -2.08 -19.73 -20.00
C LYS A 581 -2.81 -21.02 -19.66
N GLY A 582 -2.92 -21.35 -18.38
CA GLY A 582 -3.68 -22.53 -17.94
C GLY A 582 -5.10 -22.50 -18.52
N PHE A 583 -5.75 -23.67 -18.57
CA PHE A 583 -7.14 -23.80 -18.99
C PHE A 583 -8.06 -22.94 -18.10
N HIS A 584 -8.37 -21.72 -18.53
CA HIS A 584 -9.46 -20.94 -17.98
C HIS A 584 -10.10 -20.17 -19.13
N HIS A 585 -11.26 -20.61 -19.58
CA HIS A 585 -12.27 -19.64 -20.02
C HIS A 585 -12.39 -18.66 -18.85
N LEU A 586 -11.96 -17.41 -19.03
CA LEU A 586 -12.09 -16.41 -17.96
C LEU A 586 -13.58 -16.37 -17.60
N PRO A 587 -13.99 -16.75 -16.37
CA PRO A 587 -15.36 -16.59 -15.96
C PRO A 587 -15.70 -15.10 -16.06
N SER A 588 -16.91 -14.80 -16.53
CA SER A 588 -17.31 -13.41 -16.75
C SER A 588 -17.44 -12.70 -15.41
N TYR A 589 -16.51 -11.79 -15.10
CA TYR A 589 -16.57 -10.87 -13.97
C TYR A 589 -17.97 -10.26 -13.82
N ARG A 590 -18.51 -9.80 -14.96
CA ARG A 590 -19.85 -9.21 -15.06
C ARG A 590 -20.95 -10.18 -14.66
N SER A 591 -20.82 -11.48 -14.95
CA SER A 591 -21.80 -12.47 -14.51
C SER A 591 -21.88 -12.57 -12.99
N ASP A 592 -20.74 -12.46 -12.29
CA ASP A 592 -20.73 -12.48 -10.83
C ASP A 592 -21.27 -11.17 -10.24
N VAL A 593 -20.98 -10.02 -10.87
CA VAL A 593 -21.59 -8.73 -10.50
C VAL A 593 -23.12 -8.79 -10.60
N LEU A 594 -23.66 -9.33 -11.70
CA LEU A 594 -25.11 -9.43 -11.91
C LEU A 594 -25.77 -10.37 -10.91
N LYS A 595 -25.14 -11.50 -10.53
CA LYS A 595 -25.65 -12.38 -9.47
C LYS A 595 -25.76 -11.65 -8.12
N VAL A 596 -24.73 -10.88 -7.77
CA VAL A 596 -24.74 -10.09 -6.53
C VAL A 596 -25.81 -9.01 -6.59
N LEU A 597 -25.96 -8.33 -7.74
CA LEU A 597 -27.01 -7.33 -7.97
C LEU A 597 -28.41 -7.91 -7.73
N THR A 598 -28.72 -9.08 -8.30
CA THR A 598 -30.02 -9.76 -8.11
C THR A 598 -30.35 -9.93 -6.63
N ASP A 599 -29.42 -10.48 -5.85
CA ASP A 599 -29.62 -10.68 -4.40
C ASP A 599 -29.81 -9.36 -3.65
N LEU A 600 -29.05 -8.30 -3.99
CA LEU A 600 -29.20 -6.97 -3.37
C LEU A 600 -30.57 -6.34 -3.69
N THR A 601 -31.05 -6.49 -4.93
CA THR A 601 -32.37 -6.00 -5.37
C THR A 601 -33.49 -6.74 -4.67
N GLU A 602 -33.46 -8.08 -4.65
CA GLU A 602 -34.46 -8.91 -3.99
C GLU A 602 -34.60 -8.61 -2.49
N GLN A 603 -33.49 -8.29 -1.83
CA GLN A 603 -33.48 -7.94 -0.41
C GLN A 603 -33.82 -6.47 -0.14
N GLY A 604 -34.02 -5.65 -1.17
CA GLY A 604 -34.36 -4.24 -1.02
C GLY A 604 -33.36 -3.49 -0.14
N VAL A 605 -32.06 -3.75 -0.29
CA VAL A 605 -31.05 -3.27 0.67
C VAL A 605 -30.91 -1.75 0.74
N LEU A 606 -31.35 -1.01 -0.29
CA LEU A 606 -31.38 0.45 -0.31
C LEU A 606 -32.71 1.07 0.17
N LYS A 607 -33.73 0.25 0.47
CA LYS A 607 -34.99 0.70 1.09
C LYS A 607 -34.84 0.56 2.60
N GLN A 608 -34.88 1.67 3.33
CA GLN A 608 -34.81 1.65 4.79
C GLN A 608 -36.03 0.92 5.35
N THR A 609 -35.77 -0.13 6.13
CA THR A 609 -36.79 -0.94 6.78
C THR A 609 -36.55 -0.89 8.29
N SER A 610 -37.54 -0.39 9.03
CA SER A 610 -37.48 -0.31 10.49
C SER A 610 -37.19 -1.70 11.08
N ASP A 611 -36.26 -1.72 12.04
CA ASP A 611 -35.84 -2.91 12.78
C ASP A 611 -35.33 -4.14 12.00
N ARG A 612 -34.91 -3.97 10.74
CA ARG A 612 -34.18 -5.03 10.04
C ARG A 612 -32.81 -5.27 10.68
N LYS A 613 -32.61 -6.43 11.32
CA LYS A 613 -31.36 -6.80 12.03
C LYS A 613 -30.58 -7.89 11.29
N LEU A 614 -29.26 -7.90 11.48
CA LEU A 614 -28.39 -9.02 11.15
C LEU A 614 -28.47 -10.09 12.25
N GLN A 615 -28.45 -11.36 11.83
CA GLN A 615 -28.34 -12.50 12.74
C GLN A 615 -26.95 -12.54 13.36
N CYS A 616 -25.89 -12.27 12.58
CA CYS A 616 -24.53 -12.20 13.07
C CYS A 616 -24.32 -11.01 14.01
N LYS A 617 -24.19 -11.28 15.31
CA LYS A 617 -23.94 -10.26 16.34
C LYS A 617 -22.49 -9.78 16.41
N VAL A 618 -21.58 -10.43 15.68
CA VAL A 618 -20.18 -10.02 15.59
C VAL A 618 -20.02 -8.83 14.63
N LEU A 619 -20.79 -8.81 13.56
CA LEU A 619 -20.87 -7.65 12.68
C LEU A 619 -21.67 -6.57 13.41
N ASN A 620 -21.03 -5.43 13.66
CA ASN A 620 -21.67 -4.26 14.27
C ASN A 620 -21.64 -3.12 13.25
N PRO A 621 -22.57 -3.11 12.28
CA PRO A 621 -22.57 -2.14 11.22
C PRO A 621 -22.78 -0.74 11.79
N ASN A 622 -21.83 0.15 11.48
CA ASN A 622 -21.95 1.58 11.72
C ASN A 622 -21.66 2.27 10.40
N ARG A 623 -22.69 2.77 9.72
CA ARG A 623 -22.50 3.47 8.44
C ARG A 623 -21.64 4.73 8.58
N ASP A 624 -21.62 5.36 9.76
CA ASP A 624 -20.77 6.50 10.06
C ASP A 624 -19.44 6.04 10.69
N VAL A 625 -18.62 5.40 9.86
CA VAL A 625 -17.32 4.83 10.26
C VAL A 625 -16.34 5.90 10.75
N PHE A 626 -16.40 7.12 10.21
CA PHE A 626 -15.44 8.17 10.54
C PHE A 626 -15.75 8.89 11.86
N SER A 627 -17.03 9.20 12.14
CA SER A 627 -17.37 10.00 13.33
C SER A 627 -17.11 9.29 14.65
N SER A 628 -16.92 7.97 14.66
CA SER A 628 -16.57 7.20 15.86
C SER A 628 -15.07 6.96 16.04
N ALA A 629 -14.26 7.35 15.06
CA ALA A 629 -12.84 7.04 14.99
C ALA A 629 -11.93 8.01 15.76
N TYR A 630 -12.48 9.04 16.41
CA TYR A 630 -11.70 10.02 17.18
C TYR A 630 -11.07 9.47 18.46
N LYS A 631 -11.60 8.37 19.02
CA LYS A 631 -11.18 7.83 20.32
C LYS A 631 -9.69 7.53 20.33
N GLY A 632 -8.94 8.25 21.18
CA GLY A 632 -7.48 8.15 21.30
C GLY A 632 -6.68 8.62 20.08
N LEU A 633 -7.33 9.07 19.00
CA LEU A 633 -6.66 9.39 17.73
C LEU A 633 -5.70 10.58 17.87
N GLY A 634 -6.12 11.67 18.52
CA GLY A 634 -5.27 12.85 18.74
C GLY A 634 -4.00 12.50 19.53
N THR A 635 -4.14 11.69 20.59
CA THR A 635 -3.00 11.18 21.38
C THR A 635 -2.04 10.34 20.52
N LEU A 636 -2.57 9.50 19.63
CA LEU A 636 -1.77 8.63 18.75
C LEU A 636 -1.06 9.42 17.65
N ILE A 637 -1.71 10.42 17.06
CA ILE A 637 -1.09 11.35 16.10
C ILE A 637 0.08 12.06 16.77
N HIS A 638 -0.15 12.67 17.94
CA HIS A 638 0.91 13.34 18.69
C HIS A 638 2.08 12.38 19.02
N ARG A 639 1.79 11.17 19.50
CA ARG A 639 2.81 10.18 19.88
C ARG A 639 3.68 9.73 18.70
N HIS A 640 3.09 9.60 17.52
CA HIS A 640 3.72 8.92 16.38
C HIS A 640 4.09 9.83 15.22
N ARG A 641 3.75 11.12 15.30
CA ARG A 641 4.24 12.12 14.36
C ARG A 641 5.78 12.22 14.48
N PRO A 642 6.52 12.11 13.36
CA PRO A 642 7.96 12.38 13.37
C PRO A 642 8.23 13.89 13.46
N TYR A 643 9.34 14.26 14.10
CA TYR A 643 9.86 15.64 14.10
C TYR A 643 10.92 15.86 13.03
N THR A 644 11.61 14.79 12.62
CA THR A 644 12.61 14.81 11.55
C THR A 644 12.29 13.69 10.58
N PRO A 645 12.76 13.76 9.32
CA PRO A 645 12.50 12.69 8.34
C PRO A 645 13.21 11.36 8.67
N PHE A 646 14.12 11.36 9.66
CA PHE A 646 14.96 10.21 10.02
C PHE A 646 14.56 9.53 11.32
N ARG A 647 13.79 10.22 12.17
CA ARG A 647 13.49 9.74 13.52
C ARG A 647 12.06 10.04 13.89
N ARG A 648 11.41 9.01 14.38
CA ARG A 648 10.14 9.12 15.08
C ARG A 648 10.38 9.27 16.58
N LEU A 649 9.46 9.97 17.25
CA LEU A 649 9.25 9.84 18.69
C LEU A 649 8.92 8.40 19.10
N ARG A 650 9.95 7.59 19.34
CA ARG A 650 9.86 6.38 20.15
C ARG A 650 11.24 6.11 20.76
N ASP A 651 11.47 6.74 21.90
CA ASP A 651 12.59 6.40 22.79
C ASP A 651 12.31 5.00 23.43
N PRO A 652 13.29 4.09 23.51
CA PRO A 652 13.12 2.64 23.44
C PRO A 652 12.63 1.95 24.72
N HIS A 653 12.26 2.70 25.75
CA HIS A 653 11.79 2.12 27.02
C HIS A 653 10.28 1.85 26.97
N VAL A 654 9.94 0.85 26.15
CA VAL A 654 8.67 0.08 26.18
C VAL A 654 8.88 -1.18 27.01
#